data_AF-A0A0S2I116-F1
#
_entry.id   AF-A0A0S2I116-F1
#
_cell.length_a   1.000
_cell.length_b   1.000
_cell.length_c   1.000
_cell.angle_alpha   90.00
_cell.angle_beta   90.00
_cell.angle_gamma   90.00
#
_symmetry.space_group_name_H-M   'P 1'
#
loop_
_entity.id
_entity.type
_entity.pdbx_description
1 polymer ?
#
loop_
_entity_poly.entity_id
_entity_poly.type
_entity_poly.pdbx_seq_one_letter_code
_entity_poly.pdbx_strand_id
1 'polypeptide(L)'
;MKSANTTLPDFVDNSELPYFRSIFQGLPMACAHSAEIGYTFTYEVNRMRDMAFDENDSTSLFSISFTYNMNANGGHNPTFPLSGFETAEVMGCADVATFGSFQEDPRRWMTGYDKYEQALANKVESINTINVATPQGLNNLKHWINDHGKGDSTGGLAVFVTYMNNYDSLVELPPESFDAGKTLIKDMIYQTDSAGNPEGHGHEMTFVGYNDLIKYDFNGDGVFTNDIDINNDDTVDMREWEIGALKLAGSSGVNWLQRPNSTLASDSGFLYLPYRLLAKPDINHPNSSFVTSHPYPIDNQKVYVIDVITDYDPKLLLEAEFEHNNRELLSFYMGDEPPDSKWEGNWVLANGGVLSMQGINQEPIEMLFDFSSEQYWDKQYGDGIAIKVYEWPMDTCIYFEGNVLYYGMIDNDGVRVEIEGEQSNVYIDTLEATQNLLIDYFYIPSVIDETIDFSDTDTIPINKDVKVTDFDTILLSNNTVVLKDDVALTINENSYCNITNDVFFQSEYTSTNFVTNGNLVIENNAQLACGPNIGLHGTTQTGKVIVNGCLKLSDQSLSNIAIMVQGGGTLIIEDAVTFESSASLTLEEGATIEGTSSGNILVINGPFSCGPNTTIKNFTHDGTGYVEIYNGQAVTFDNVIFINTHTHIKSRNAPAEIRNSSFTGSSLYLEGEKQENCVVDNNVFNFSPNTSALRVESYLSYAITNNVVENNSGNGIALYYTGNEAMKKHDVTGNTIRYNYGTGNSKGLLIYSSVTRVNHNRIYENDYGAGIFHKSTVEMYGDSKTGSQQIYNNRKNQIIATDNSFPWYFRWNIVQKTSSSYPLIYCQEVKTFVHDVSNNCWGDNFVPQEDLVPLKSFTFFPPWDCEFGEALDDPSAPMIAYETAINEVEDADYTGAEAQLQSIVSTWPESSFASTAMKMMPAIAVQLNNLNQLINYYNTNSNIQQDEELKKLAGYLTADCRVYMENYQAALSFYEDIIADPPTPEDSIYAVIDAGKVSYMMEENGKAASASFKFQEMIPKTFELYTRNRKKLLDEIGGMPNDAEEIVQQPNETNSDLPTGEVDIYPNPVQNTLNITCNFHQAGTVAVKIYNSAGKLIRALHHEMSNSVQYQETVNMEDLPDGIYFIKIDQNLTTLHTQSIVVN
;
A
#
# COMPACT_ATOMS: atom_id res chain seq x y z
N MET A 1 13.04 -43.13 -29.21
CA MET A 1 14.38 -43.04 -28.59
C MET A 1 15.25 -42.11 -29.42
N LYS A 2 15.95 -41.17 -28.76
CA LYS A 2 16.90 -40.22 -29.39
C LYS A 2 18.20 -40.91 -29.80
N SER A 3 18.65 -41.92 -29.05
CA SER A 3 19.88 -42.68 -29.34
C SER A 3 19.69 -43.80 -30.37
N ALA A 4 18.50 -43.98 -30.97
CA ALA A 4 18.23 -45.11 -31.88
C ALA A 4 19.14 -45.23 -33.11
N ASN A 5 19.91 -44.19 -33.44
CA ASN A 5 20.88 -44.18 -34.54
C ASN A 5 22.35 -44.18 -34.07
N THR A 6 22.60 -44.29 -32.76
CA THR A 6 23.96 -44.41 -32.21
C THR A 6 24.42 -45.86 -32.26
N THR A 7 25.73 -46.07 -32.32
CA THR A 7 26.30 -47.42 -32.25
C THR A 7 26.28 -47.89 -30.79
N LEU A 8 25.60 -49.01 -30.54
CA LEU A 8 25.61 -49.69 -29.24
C LEU A 8 26.97 -50.37 -29.00
N PRO A 9 27.48 -50.42 -27.76
CA PRO A 9 28.63 -51.26 -27.42
C PRO A 9 28.28 -52.75 -27.54
N ASP A 10 29.31 -53.59 -27.68
CA ASP A 10 29.13 -55.05 -27.81
C ASP A 10 28.49 -55.69 -26.55
N PHE A 11 28.61 -55.05 -25.38
CA PHE A 11 27.96 -55.49 -24.15
C PHE A 11 27.79 -54.33 -23.16
N VAL A 12 26.76 -54.42 -22.32
CA VAL A 12 26.48 -53.54 -21.17
C VAL A 12 26.08 -54.39 -19.98
N ASP A 13 26.59 -54.05 -18.81
CA ASP A 13 26.26 -54.73 -17.56
C ASP A 13 26.01 -53.71 -16.45
N ASN A 14 24.74 -53.35 -16.26
CA ASN A 14 24.35 -52.40 -15.24
C ASN A 14 24.41 -52.98 -13.83
N SER A 15 24.60 -54.31 -13.68
CA SER A 15 24.81 -54.93 -12.35
C SER A 15 26.18 -54.65 -11.75
N GLU A 16 27.14 -54.19 -12.56
CA GLU A 16 28.48 -53.77 -12.13
C GLU A 16 28.55 -52.26 -11.81
N LEU A 17 27.47 -51.52 -12.09
CA LEU A 17 27.37 -50.10 -11.75
C LEU A 17 27.07 -49.93 -10.26
N PRO A 18 27.53 -48.83 -9.64
CA PRO A 18 27.36 -48.61 -8.20
C PRO A 18 25.90 -48.52 -7.76
N TYR A 19 24.95 -48.29 -8.66
CA TYR A 19 23.53 -48.13 -8.35
C TYR A 19 22.81 -49.47 -8.13
N PHE A 20 23.37 -50.57 -8.66
CA PHE A 20 22.74 -51.89 -8.56
C PHE A 20 23.01 -52.52 -7.21
N ARG A 21 21.95 -53.04 -6.59
CA ARG A 21 22.05 -53.73 -5.30
C ARG A 21 22.57 -55.16 -5.45
N SER A 22 23.15 -55.69 -4.38
CA SER A 22 23.47 -57.12 -4.29
C SER A 22 22.23 -58.01 -4.44
N ILE A 23 22.42 -59.19 -5.04
CA ILE A 23 21.38 -60.23 -5.13
C ILE A 23 20.87 -60.59 -3.74
N PHE A 24 19.55 -60.62 -3.58
CA PHE A 24 18.87 -60.90 -2.32
C PHE A 24 17.88 -62.06 -2.44
N GLN A 25 17.41 -62.52 -1.29
CA GLN A 25 16.31 -63.48 -1.20
C GLN A 25 15.01 -62.71 -0.88
N GLY A 26 14.06 -62.72 -1.81
CA GLY A 26 12.75 -62.09 -1.68
C GLY A 26 11.82 -62.83 -0.73
N LEU A 27 10.72 -62.17 -0.35
CA LEU A 27 9.61 -62.82 0.37
C LEU A 27 8.94 -63.88 -0.52
N PRO A 28 8.42 -64.98 0.05
CA PRO A 28 7.61 -65.94 -0.71
C PRO A 28 6.46 -65.21 -1.42
N MET A 29 6.24 -65.54 -2.70
CA MET A 29 5.18 -64.95 -3.55
C MET A 29 5.33 -63.46 -3.89
N ALA A 30 6.42 -62.80 -3.49
CA ALA A 30 6.71 -61.38 -3.78
C ALA A 30 7.65 -61.17 -4.98
N CYS A 31 7.61 -62.07 -5.97
CA CYS A 31 8.57 -62.01 -7.09
C CYS A 31 8.44 -60.72 -7.93
N ALA A 32 7.21 -60.26 -8.17
CA ALA A 32 6.91 -58.97 -8.81
C ALA A 32 7.60 -57.81 -8.10
N HIS A 33 7.28 -57.58 -6.82
CA HIS A 33 7.87 -56.50 -6.02
C HIS A 33 9.39 -56.63 -5.83
N SER A 34 9.94 -57.84 -5.90
CA SER A 34 11.39 -58.05 -5.85
C SER A 34 12.08 -57.56 -7.13
N ALA A 35 11.51 -57.86 -8.30
CA ALA A 35 12.03 -57.43 -9.59
C ALA A 35 11.76 -55.94 -9.86
N GLU A 36 10.55 -55.50 -9.54
CA GLU A 36 10.06 -54.13 -9.71
C GLU A 36 10.72 -53.18 -8.72
N ILE A 37 10.44 -53.32 -7.42
CA ILE A 37 10.92 -52.38 -6.40
C ILE A 37 12.36 -52.70 -5.98
N GLY A 38 12.60 -53.97 -5.66
CA GLY A 38 13.87 -54.42 -5.11
C GLY A 38 15.05 -54.13 -6.04
N TYR A 39 14.93 -54.49 -7.33
CA TYR A 39 15.98 -54.24 -8.32
C TYR A 39 15.75 -52.96 -9.12
N THR A 40 14.64 -52.86 -9.85
CA THR A 40 14.47 -51.85 -10.91
C THR A 40 14.28 -50.43 -10.36
N PHE A 41 13.30 -50.23 -9.47
CA PHE A 41 13.04 -48.93 -8.85
C PHE A 41 14.22 -48.45 -8.01
N THR A 42 14.76 -49.34 -7.17
CA THR A 42 15.94 -49.02 -6.36
C THR A 42 17.13 -48.60 -7.23
N TYR A 43 17.39 -49.30 -8.33
CA TYR A 43 18.45 -48.92 -9.27
C TYR A 43 18.19 -47.57 -9.93
N GLU A 44 16.98 -47.31 -10.43
CA GLU A 44 16.66 -46.06 -11.12
C GLU A 44 16.74 -44.85 -10.19
N VAL A 45 16.23 -44.95 -8.96
CA VAL A 45 16.32 -43.87 -7.96
C VAL A 45 17.77 -43.62 -7.56
N ASN A 46 18.54 -44.67 -7.29
CA ASN A 46 19.96 -44.55 -6.95
C ASN A 46 20.76 -43.94 -8.11
N ARG A 47 20.49 -44.34 -9.36
CA ARG A 47 21.11 -43.78 -10.56
C ARG A 47 20.76 -42.30 -10.72
N MET A 48 19.49 -41.93 -10.56
CA MET A 48 19.02 -40.55 -10.68
C MET A 48 19.68 -39.63 -9.63
N ARG A 49 19.91 -40.15 -8.42
CA ARG A 49 20.61 -39.45 -7.32
C ARG A 49 22.14 -39.52 -7.39
N ASP A 50 22.70 -40.24 -8.36
CA ASP A 50 24.11 -40.63 -8.41
C ASP A 50 24.62 -41.24 -7.08
N MET A 51 23.77 -42.05 -6.44
CA MET A 51 24.01 -42.64 -5.13
C MET A 51 24.43 -44.10 -5.27
N ALA A 52 25.62 -44.44 -4.79
CA ALA A 52 26.05 -45.83 -4.72
C ALA A 52 25.20 -46.62 -3.70
N PHE A 53 24.83 -47.83 -4.06
CA PHE A 53 24.21 -48.78 -3.14
C PHE A 53 25.15 -49.08 -1.96
N ASP A 54 24.62 -48.99 -0.74
CA ASP A 54 25.28 -49.42 0.50
C ASP A 54 24.29 -50.26 1.31
N GLU A 55 24.67 -51.51 1.60
CA GLU A 55 23.84 -52.43 2.39
C GLU A 55 23.55 -51.95 3.83
N ASN A 56 24.37 -51.01 4.34
CA ASN A 56 24.20 -50.40 5.66
C ASN A 56 23.48 -49.05 5.61
N ASP A 57 23.25 -48.50 4.42
CA ASP A 57 22.49 -47.26 4.24
C ASP A 57 21.06 -47.61 3.82
N SER A 58 20.15 -47.53 4.79
CA SER A 58 18.73 -47.79 4.61
C SER A 58 18.03 -46.80 3.68
N THR A 59 18.65 -45.66 3.34
CA THR A 59 18.09 -44.70 2.36
C THR A 59 18.44 -45.06 0.91
N SER A 60 19.41 -45.96 0.70
CA SER A 60 19.79 -46.48 -0.63
C SER A 60 18.97 -47.71 -1.07
N LEU A 61 17.95 -48.08 -0.28
CA LEU A 61 17.13 -49.27 -0.44
C LEU A 61 15.65 -48.93 -0.29
N PHE A 62 14.82 -49.45 -1.19
CA PHE A 62 13.36 -49.31 -1.12
C PHE A 62 12.69 -50.57 -0.61
N SER A 63 11.71 -50.41 0.28
CA SER A 63 11.05 -51.55 0.93
C SER A 63 10.14 -52.29 -0.03
N ILE A 64 10.44 -53.56 -0.33
CA ILE A 64 9.51 -54.38 -1.10
C ILE A 64 8.22 -54.67 -0.33
N SER A 65 8.28 -54.65 1.01
CA SER A 65 7.11 -54.84 1.86
C SER A 65 6.13 -53.67 1.81
N PHE A 66 6.60 -52.45 1.56
CA PHE A 66 5.69 -51.30 1.43
C PHE A 66 4.64 -51.53 0.34
N THR A 67 5.07 -51.90 -0.86
CA THR A 67 4.15 -52.17 -1.99
C THR A 67 3.56 -53.57 -1.94
N TYR A 68 4.32 -54.60 -1.53
CA TYR A 68 3.80 -55.98 -1.46
C TYR A 68 2.66 -56.13 -0.46
N ASN A 69 2.78 -55.55 0.73
CA ASN A 69 1.80 -55.73 1.79
C ASN A 69 0.42 -55.14 1.42
N MET A 70 0.38 -54.16 0.52
CA MET A 70 -0.86 -53.56 0.00
C MET A 70 -1.55 -54.42 -1.07
N ASN A 71 -0.81 -55.34 -1.70
CA ASN A 71 -1.27 -56.12 -2.85
C ASN A 71 -1.43 -57.63 -2.55
N ALA A 72 -0.92 -58.13 -1.42
CA ALA A 72 -0.74 -59.55 -1.18
C ALA A 72 -1.83 -60.24 -0.32
N ASN A 73 -2.96 -59.59 -0.05
CA ASN A 73 -4.06 -60.11 0.78
C ASN A 73 -3.56 -60.68 2.13
N GLY A 74 -2.85 -59.85 2.90
CA GLY A 74 -2.24 -60.27 4.17
C GLY A 74 -1.13 -61.34 4.03
N GLY A 75 -0.56 -61.50 2.83
CA GLY A 75 0.49 -62.48 2.53
C GLY A 75 -0.04 -63.85 2.09
N HIS A 76 -1.33 -63.97 1.77
CA HIS A 76 -1.94 -65.22 1.34
C HIS A 76 -1.88 -65.46 -0.17
N ASN A 77 -1.70 -64.42 -0.98
CA ASN A 77 -1.80 -64.51 -2.43
C ASN A 77 -0.51 -64.04 -3.14
N PRO A 78 -0.20 -64.60 -4.32
CA PRO A 78 0.73 -63.97 -5.25
C PRO A 78 0.16 -62.64 -5.77
N THR A 79 1.03 -61.71 -6.12
CA THR A 79 0.65 -60.39 -6.64
C THR A 79 0.63 -60.37 -8.17
N PHE A 80 -0.10 -59.41 -8.73
CA PHE A 80 -0.17 -59.20 -10.17
C PHE A 80 1.11 -58.52 -10.69
N PRO A 81 1.57 -58.83 -11.93
CA PRO A 81 2.64 -58.07 -12.55
C PRO A 81 2.31 -56.57 -12.57
N LEU A 82 3.33 -55.74 -12.43
CA LEU A 82 3.27 -54.27 -12.35
C LEU A 82 2.68 -53.68 -11.07
N SER A 83 2.06 -54.47 -10.18
CA SER A 83 1.39 -53.92 -9.00
C SER A 83 2.34 -53.17 -8.06
N GLY A 84 3.63 -53.51 -8.03
CA GLY A 84 4.64 -52.76 -7.29
C GLY A 84 4.90 -51.39 -7.89
N PHE A 85 5.10 -51.32 -9.21
CA PHE A 85 5.24 -50.05 -9.93
C PHE A 85 4.00 -49.17 -9.85
N GLU A 86 2.81 -49.74 -10.05
CA GLU A 86 1.53 -49.01 -9.96
C GLU A 86 1.33 -48.44 -8.54
N THR A 87 1.67 -49.21 -7.50
CA THR A 87 1.62 -48.70 -6.12
C THR A 87 2.61 -47.55 -5.93
N ALA A 88 3.82 -47.65 -6.49
CA ALA A 88 4.86 -46.62 -6.41
C ALA A 88 4.58 -45.38 -7.27
N GLU A 89 3.76 -45.50 -8.32
CA GLU A 89 3.27 -44.39 -9.13
C GLU A 89 2.23 -43.56 -8.35
N VAL A 90 1.36 -44.23 -7.58
CA VAL A 90 0.26 -43.56 -6.86
C VAL A 90 0.70 -43.06 -5.48
N MET A 91 1.32 -43.92 -4.67
CA MET A 91 1.63 -43.65 -3.25
C MET A 91 3.12 -43.34 -3.00
N GLY A 92 3.95 -43.37 -4.05
CA GLY A 92 5.40 -43.39 -3.91
C GLY A 92 5.92 -44.68 -3.31
N CYS A 93 7.19 -44.71 -2.92
CA CYS A 93 7.79 -45.88 -2.31
C CYS A 93 8.69 -45.48 -1.13
N ALA A 94 8.38 -45.98 0.06
CA ALA A 94 9.19 -45.73 1.24
C ALA A 94 10.54 -46.45 1.14
N ASP A 95 11.61 -45.72 1.47
CA ASP A 95 12.90 -46.33 1.72
C ASP A 95 12.87 -47.19 3.00
N VAL A 96 13.94 -47.95 3.23
CA VAL A 96 14.03 -48.84 4.39
C VAL A 96 14.10 -48.05 5.71
N ALA A 97 14.64 -46.83 5.71
CA ALA A 97 14.68 -45.98 6.90
C ALA A 97 13.27 -45.52 7.31
N THR A 98 12.46 -45.11 6.33
CA THR A 98 11.09 -44.63 6.51
C THR A 98 10.13 -45.77 6.87
N PHE A 99 10.17 -46.88 6.13
CA PHE A 99 9.28 -48.04 6.39
C PHE A 99 9.71 -48.80 7.66
N GLY A 100 11.02 -48.89 7.89
CA GLY A 100 11.68 -49.55 9.02
C GLY A 100 12.36 -50.88 8.68
N SER A 101 12.08 -51.46 7.50
CA SER A 101 12.68 -52.72 7.07
C SER A 101 12.56 -52.92 5.55
N PHE A 102 13.48 -53.70 4.97
CA PHE A 102 13.41 -54.09 3.56
C PHE A 102 12.33 -55.15 3.30
N GLN A 103 12.15 -56.06 4.27
CA GLN A 103 11.13 -57.11 4.28
C GLN A 103 10.57 -57.25 5.70
N GLU A 104 9.26 -57.34 5.82
CA GLU A 104 8.50 -57.32 7.08
C GLU A 104 7.34 -58.33 7.04
N ASP A 105 6.58 -58.44 8.14
CA ASP A 105 5.30 -59.15 8.18
C ASP A 105 4.37 -58.67 7.05
N PRO A 106 3.88 -59.58 6.18
CA PRO A 106 3.09 -59.22 5.00
C PRO A 106 1.71 -58.64 5.32
N ARG A 107 1.31 -58.64 6.58
CA ARG A 107 0.05 -58.03 7.05
C ARG A 107 0.20 -56.54 7.36
N ARG A 108 1.41 -56.07 7.69
CA ARG A 108 1.65 -54.73 8.23
C ARG A 108 1.53 -53.66 7.16
N TRP A 109 0.68 -52.65 7.37
CA TRP A 109 0.72 -51.40 6.60
C TRP A 109 1.45 -50.29 7.37
N MET A 110 1.97 -49.30 6.64
CA MET A 110 2.67 -48.16 7.21
C MET A 110 1.66 -47.15 7.77
N THR A 111 1.98 -46.50 8.89
CA THR A 111 1.18 -45.40 9.47
C THR A 111 2.08 -44.19 9.73
N GLY A 112 1.56 -42.99 9.48
CA GLY A 112 2.17 -41.69 9.76
C GLY A 112 2.27 -40.82 8.50
N TYR A 113 1.69 -39.61 8.53
CA TYR A 113 1.65 -38.67 7.39
C TYR A 113 3.07 -38.36 6.87
N ASP A 114 3.99 -37.97 7.74
CA ASP A 114 5.40 -37.69 7.40
C ASP A 114 6.09 -38.83 6.64
N LYS A 115 5.70 -40.09 6.91
CA LYS A 115 6.31 -41.25 6.25
C LYS A 115 5.76 -41.46 4.85
N TYR A 116 4.47 -41.21 4.66
CA TYR A 116 3.88 -41.24 3.33
C TYR A 116 4.37 -40.05 2.49
N GLU A 117 4.58 -38.88 3.09
CA GLU A 117 5.22 -37.73 2.41
C GLU A 117 6.65 -38.07 1.96
N GLN A 118 7.45 -38.74 2.81
CA GLN A 118 8.76 -39.28 2.43
C GLN A 118 8.69 -40.35 1.33
N ALA A 119 7.64 -41.18 1.32
CA ALA A 119 7.43 -42.15 0.25
C ALA A 119 7.12 -41.44 -1.08
N LEU A 120 6.27 -40.40 -1.06
CA LEU A 120 5.90 -39.58 -2.22
C LEU A 120 7.08 -38.84 -2.84
N ALA A 121 8.15 -38.56 -2.10
CA ALA A 121 9.39 -38.02 -2.67
C ALA A 121 10.09 -39.00 -3.64
N ASN A 122 9.64 -40.26 -3.71
CA ASN A 122 10.18 -41.32 -4.55
C ASN A 122 9.04 -42.00 -5.34
N LYS A 123 8.78 -41.59 -6.59
CA LYS A 123 7.66 -42.12 -7.39
C LYS A 123 8.11 -42.75 -8.71
N VAL A 124 7.30 -43.67 -9.20
CA VAL A 124 7.33 -44.03 -10.63
C VAL A 124 6.63 -42.90 -11.39
N GLU A 125 7.29 -42.36 -12.41
CA GLU A 125 6.73 -41.31 -13.29
C GLU A 125 5.88 -41.93 -14.39
N SER A 126 6.40 -43.00 -14.99
CA SER A 126 5.69 -43.71 -16.06
C SER A 126 6.17 -45.15 -16.17
N ILE A 127 5.22 -46.03 -16.48
CA ILE A 127 5.47 -47.44 -16.77
C ILE A 127 5.38 -47.64 -18.28
N ASN A 128 6.52 -47.94 -18.91
CA ASN A 128 6.65 -48.11 -20.34
C ASN A 128 6.84 -49.57 -20.71
N THR A 129 6.37 -49.94 -21.91
CA THR A 129 6.47 -51.32 -22.42
C THR A 129 7.33 -51.36 -23.68
N ILE A 130 8.26 -52.31 -23.74
CA ILE A 130 9.04 -52.63 -24.95
C ILE A 130 8.67 -54.02 -25.42
N ASN A 131 8.20 -54.13 -26.68
CA ASN A 131 8.01 -55.43 -27.31
C ASN A 131 9.36 -55.93 -27.86
N VAL A 132 9.77 -57.12 -27.44
CA VAL A 132 11.09 -57.71 -27.73
C VAL A 132 11.04 -58.86 -28.74
N ALA A 133 9.90 -59.04 -29.43
CA ALA A 133 9.70 -60.12 -30.40
C ALA A 133 10.53 -60.02 -31.68
N THR A 134 11.17 -58.88 -31.94
CA THR A 134 11.88 -58.58 -33.20
C THR A 134 13.27 -58.00 -32.94
N PRO A 135 14.20 -58.06 -33.92
CA PRO A 135 15.52 -57.45 -33.78
C PRO A 135 15.48 -55.96 -33.41
N GLN A 136 14.52 -55.23 -33.97
CA GLN A 136 14.32 -53.82 -33.62
C GLN A 136 13.83 -53.65 -32.18
N GLY A 137 12.93 -54.52 -31.72
CA GLY A 137 12.46 -54.55 -30.33
C GLY A 137 13.57 -54.85 -29.34
N LEU A 138 14.45 -55.80 -29.67
CA LEU A 138 15.65 -56.08 -28.89
C LEU A 138 16.62 -54.89 -28.89
N ASN A 139 16.89 -54.27 -30.05
CA ASN A 139 17.73 -53.07 -30.11
C ASN A 139 17.16 -51.92 -29.29
N ASN A 140 15.84 -51.78 -29.27
CA ASN A 140 15.16 -50.82 -28.42
C ASN A 140 15.44 -51.09 -26.94
N LEU A 141 15.35 -52.34 -26.49
CA LEU A 141 15.72 -52.73 -25.12
C LEU A 141 17.23 -52.49 -24.84
N LYS A 142 18.12 -52.79 -25.80
CA LYS A 142 19.56 -52.53 -25.64
C LYS A 142 19.87 -51.04 -25.48
N HIS A 143 19.22 -50.18 -26.25
CA HIS A 143 19.35 -48.72 -26.06
C HIS A 143 18.82 -48.29 -24.70
N TRP A 144 17.70 -48.86 -24.22
CA TRP A 144 17.24 -48.60 -22.85
C TRP A 144 18.29 -48.98 -21.80
N ILE A 145 18.84 -50.20 -21.89
CA ILE A 145 19.85 -50.71 -20.96
C ILE A 145 21.17 -49.92 -21.06
N ASN A 146 21.52 -49.44 -22.25
CA ASN A 146 22.76 -48.68 -22.47
C ASN A 146 22.68 -47.23 -22.00
N ASP A 147 21.60 -46.53 -22.37
CA ASP A 147 21.53 -45.06 -22.30
C ASP A 147 20.11 -44.49 -22.17
N HIS A 148 19.16 -45.29 -21.66
CA HIS A 148 17.72 -44.98 -21.57
C HIS A 148 17.06 -44.64 -22.91
N GLY A 149 17.72 -44.93 -24.04
CA GLY A 149 17.27 -44.47 -25.33
C GLY A 149 17.45 -42.96 -25.57
N LYS A 150 18.14 -42.26 -24.65
CA LYS A 150 18.28 -40.79 -24.59
C LYS A 150 19.73 -40.34 -24.82
N GLY A 151 20.70 -41.26 -24.73
CA GLY A 151 22.13 -40.97 -24.89
C GLY A 151 22.84 -40.64 -23.57
N ASP A 152 22.25 -41.04 -22.45
CA ASP A 152 22.78 -40.87 -21.10
C ASP A 152 24.04 -41.73 -20.88
N SER A 153 24.84 -41.40 -19.86
CA SER A 153 26.10 -42.10 -19.57
C SER A 153 25.92 -43.52 -19.03
N THR A 154 24.72 -43.83 -18.54
CA THR A 154 24.29 -45.14 -18.05
C THR A 154 22.83 -45.34 -18.46
N GLY A 155 22.41 -46.59 -18.62
CA GLY A 155 21.02 -46.93 -18.94
C GLY A 155 20.28 -47.59 -17.79
N GLY A 156 19.14 -48.18 -18.11
CA GLY A 156 18.18 -48.71 -17.14
C GLY A 156 18.16 -50.24 -17.01
N LEU A 157 17.22 -50.74 -16.20
CA LEU A 157 16.89 -52.16 -16.11
C LEU A 157 15.51 -52.42 -16.74
N ALA A 158 15.18 -53.69 -16.99
CA ALA A 158 13.86 -54.06 -17.51
C ALA A 158 13.30 -55.29 -16.81
N VAL A 159 12.04 -55.23 -16.42
CA VAL A 159 11.32 -56.33 -15.78
C VAL A 159 10.58 -57.14 -16.83
N PHE A 160 10.51 -58.46 -16.64
CA PHE A 160 9.73 -59.33 -17.51
C PHE A 160 9.08 -60.46 -16.72
N VAL A 161 7.89 -60.85 -17.16
CA VAL A 161 7.17 -62.00 -16.63
C VAL A 161 7.51 -63.21 -17.48
N THR A 162 7.91 -64.30 -16.83
CA THR A 162 8.13 -65.60 -17.44
C THR A 162 7.35 -66.68 -16.73
N TYR A 163 6.95 -67.72 -17.44
CA TYR A 163 6.29 -68.90 -16.87
C TYR A 163 7.27 -70.08 -16.75
N MET A 164 8.56 -69.78 -16.82
CA MET A 164 9.61 -70.75 -16.60
C MET A 164 9.75 -71.10 -15.11
N ASN A 165 9.43 -72.34 -14.77
CA ASN A 165 9.78 -72.92 -13.47
C ASN A 165 10.59 -74.22 -13.59
N ASN A 166 10.91 -74.63 -14.83
CA ASN A 166 11.78 -75.77 -15.10
C ASN A 166 13.20 -75.30 -15.43
N TYR A 167 14.14 -75.65 -14.57
CA TYR A 167 15.54 -75.24 -14.67
C TYR A 167 16.45 -76.39 -15.10
N ASP A 168 15.87 -77.50 -15.55
CA ASP A 168 16.62 -78.63 -16.12
C ASP A 168 17.19 -78.28 -17.51
N SER A 169 16.80 -77.13 -18.07
CA SER A 169 17.32 -76.54 -19.31
C SER A 169 18.47 -75.56 -19.10
N LEU A 170 19.02 -75.45 -17.88
CA LEU A 170 20.21 -74.65 -17.62
C LEU A 170 21.48 -75.38 -18.09
N VAL A 171 22.39 -74.66 -18.75
CA VAL A 171 23.67 -75.19 -19.25
C VAL A 171 24.81 -74.22 -18.99
N GLU A 172 26.05 -74.71 -18.95
CA GLU A 172 27.23 -73.84 -18.89
C GLU A 172 27.60 -73.32 -20.29
N LEU A 173 28.01 -72.06 -20.35
CA LEU A 173 28.56 -71.44 -21.54
C LEU A 173 29.88 -72.11 -21.94
N PRO A 174 30.06 -72.43 -23.23
CA PRO A 174 31.25 -73.11 -23.72
C PRO A 174 32.49 -72.19 -23.66
N PRO A 175 33.72 -72.74 -23.70
CA PRO A 175 34.97 -71.96 -23.68
C PRO A 175 35.09 -70.88 -24.76
N GLU A 176 34.39 -71.03 -25.88
CA GLU A 176 34.35 -70.12 -27.02
C GLU A 176 33.42 -68.90 -26.81
N SER A 177 32.53 -68.96 -25.81
CA SER A 177 31.66 -67.86 -25.42
C SER A 177 32.40 -66.85 -24.55
N PHE A 178 31.99 -65.58 -24.64
CA PHE A 178 32.25 -64.64 -23.56
C PHE A 178 31.65 -65.19 -22.25
N ASP A 179 32.28 -64.93 -21.10
CA ASP A 179 31.86 -65.48 -19.80
C ASP A 179 31.72 -67.02 -19.74
N ALA A 180 32.65 -67.75 -20.37
CA ALA A 180 32.71 -69.21 -20.32
C ALA A 180 32.57 -69.77 -18.88
N GLY A 181 31.74 -70.81 -18.73
CA GLY A 181 31.41 -71.42 -17.44
C GLY A 181 30.25 -70.75 -16.68
N LYS A 182 29.74 -69.59 -17.12
CA LYS A 182 28.49 -69.02 -16.62
C LYS A 182 27.27 -69.76 -17.15
N THR A 183 26.15 -69.63 -16.46
CA THR A 183 24.92 -70.37 -16.74
C THR A 183 24.06 -69.64 -17.77
N LEU A 184 23.65 -70.38 -18.78
CA LEU A 184 22.72 -69.98 -19.84
C LEU A 184 21.41 -70.77 -19.72
N ILE A 185 20.29 -70.10 -19.98
CA ILE A 185 19.00 -70.77 -20.19
C ILE A 185 18.99 -71.32 -21.63
N LYS A 186 19.14 -72.63 -21.79
CA LYS A 186 19.14 -73.27 -23.13
C LYS A 186 17.77 -73.26 -23.78
N ASP A 187 16.71 -73.47 -23.00
CA ASP A 187 15.35 -73.49 -23.50
C ASP A 187 14.38 -73.08 -22.39
N MET A 188 13.31 -72.38 -22.76
CA MET A 188 12.28 -71.94 -21.81
C MET A 188 11.04 -72.82 -21.98
N ILE A 189 10.95 -73.91 -21.21
CA ILE A 189 9.84 -74.88 -21.28
C ILE A 189 8.98 -74.71 -20.03
N TYR A 190 7.65 -74.75 -20.19
CA TYR A 190 6.74 -74.76 -19.04
C TYR A 190 7.06 -75.93 -18.10
N GLN A 191 6.97 -75.68 -16.79
CA GLN A 191 6.90 -76.76 -15.83
C GLN A 191 5.64 -77.58 -16.11
N THR A 192 5.70 -78.90 -15.94
CA THR A 192 4.51 -79.75 -16.07
C THR A 192 4.11 -80.34 -14.73
N ASP A 193 2.81 -80.47 -14.50
CA ASP A 193 2.25 -81.20 -13.38
C ASP A 193 2.58 -82.71 -13.47
N SER A 194 2.18 -83.47 -12.45
CA SER A 194 2.37 -84.92 -12.40
C SER A 194 1.71 -85.70 -13.56
N ALA A 195 0.82 -85.05 -14.32
CA ALA A 195 0.11 -85.60 -15.47
C ALA A 195 0.70 -85.11 -16.82
N GLY A 196 1.75 -84.29 -16.79
CA GLY A 196 2.38 -83.75 -18.00
C GLY A 196 1.68 -82.52 -18.58
N ASN A 197 0.77 -81.87 -17.84
CA ASN A 197 0.15 -80.62 -18.27
C ASN A 197 0.99 -79.43 -17.82
N PRO A 198 1.15 -78.38 -18.64
CA PRO A 198 1.81 -77.14 -18.21
C PRO A 198 1.21 -76.55 -16.93
N GLU A 199 2.04 -76.31 -15.91
CA GLU A 199 1.72 -75.56 -14.70
C GLU A 199 1.97 -74.06 -14.93
N GLY A 200 0.93 -73.25 -14.72
CA GLY A 200 0.90 -71.84 -15.10
C GLY A 200 1.33 -70.85 -14.02
N HIS A 201 2.39 -71.14 -13.26
CA HIS A 201 2.90 -70.18 -12.27
C HIS A 201 3.85 -69.18 -12.92
N GLY A 202 3.43 -67.92 -13.02
CA GLY A 202 4.31 -66.83 -13.47
C GLY A 202 5.39 -66.51 -12.45
N HIS A 203 6.55 -66.08 -12.94
CA HIS A 203 7.69 -65.58 -12.19
C HIS A 203 8.21 -64.32 -12.84
N GLU A 204 8.56 -63.32 -12.04
CA GLU A 204 9.02 -62.02 -12.54
C GLU A 204 10.48 -61.79 -12.17
N MET A 205 11.26 -61.36 -13.16
CA MET A 205 12.71 -61.20 -13.08
C MET A 205 13.17 -59.93 -13.79
N THR A 206 14.44 -59.56 -13.59
CA THR A 206 14.99 -58.29 -14.10
C THR A 206 16.14 -58.54 -15.06
N PHE A 207 16.07 -58.00 -16.28
CA PHE A 207 17.22 -57.84 -17.16
C PHE A 207 18.09 -56.67 -16.70
N VAL A 208 19.37 -56.95 -16.52
CA VAL A 208 20.36 -56.00 -15.98
C VAL A 208 21.49 -55.69 -16.97
N GLY A 209 21.46 -56.29 -18.15
CA GLY A 209 22.53 -56.15 -19.14
C GLY A 209 22.26 -56.93 -20.41
N TYR A 210 23.12 -56.73 -21.40
CA TYR A 210 23.14 -57.51 -22.63
C TYR A 210 24.58 -57.74 -23.09
N ASN A 211 24.81 -58.81 -23.84
CA ASN A 211 26.14 -59.13 -24.36
C ASN A 211 26.04 -59.86 -25.71
N ASP A 212 26.50 -59.19 -26.77
CA ASP A 212 26.50 -59.65 -28.17
C ASP A 212 27.63 -60.66 -28.46
N LEU A 213 28.47 -60.97 -27.47
CA LEU A 213 29.60 -61.89 -27.58
C LEU A 213 29.33 -63.26 -26.92
N ILE A 214 28.17 -63.44 -26.29
CA ILE A 214 27.74 -64.73 -25.73
C ILE A 214 27.43 -65.69 -26.87
N LYS A 215 27.91 -66.93 -26.79
CA LYS A 215 27.77 -67.94 -27.86
C LYS A 215 27.32 -69.27 -27.30
N TYR A 216 26.35 -69.89 -27.95
CA TYR A 216 25.95 -71.26 -27.64
C TYR A 216 25.45 -71.98 -28.89
N ASP A 217 25.99 -73.17 -29.15
CA ASP A 217 25.65 -73.99 -30.31
C ASP A 217 24.39 -74.80 -29.99
N PHE A 218 23.26 -74.37 -30.54
CA PHE A 218 21.95 -74.94 -30.26
C PHE A 218 21.64 -76.13 -31.17
N ASN A 219 22.20 -76.18 -32.38
CA ASN A 219 21.96 -77.26 -33.34
C ASN A 219 23.04 -78.38 -33.28
N GLY A 220 24.15 -78.13 -32.58
CA GLY A 220 25.25 -79.07 -32.37
C GLY A 220 26.17 -79.26 -33.59
N ASP A 221 26.20 -78.32 -34.53
CA ASP A 221 26.99 -78.42 -35.77
C ASP A 221 28.43 -77.88 -35.64
N GLY A 222 28.75 -77.25 -34.50
CA GLY A 222 30.05 -76.65 -34.19
C GLY A 222 30.28 -75.26 -34.79
N VAL A 223 29.25 -74.59 -35.33
CA VAL A 223 29.34 -73.26 -35.98
C VAL A 223 28.33 -72.29 -35.39
N PHE A 224 28.79 -71.36 -34.54
CA PHE A 224 27.94 -70.29 -34.01
C PHE A 224 27.53 -69.28 -35.10
N THR A 225 26.23 -69.06 -35.30
CA THR A 225 25.70 -68.21 -36.37
C THR A 225 24.41 -67.47 -35.99
N ASN A 226 24.18 -66.30 -36.62
CA ASN A 226 22.89 -65.60 -36.61
C ASN A 226 22.29 -65.48 -38.04
N ASP A 227 22.97 -66.03 -39.06
CA ASP A 227 22.69 -65.81 -40.48
C ASP A 227 22.29 -67.10 -41.24
N ILE A 228 22.21 -68.23 -40.53
CA ILE A 228 21.90 -69.54 -41.10
C ILE A 228 20.57 -70.03 -40.52
N ASP A 229 19.70 -70.57 -41.37
CA ASP A 229 18.50 -71.27 -40.92
C ASP A 229 18.90 -72.60 -40.25
N ILE A 230 18.90 -72.61 -38.92
CA ILE A 230 19.25 -73.78 -38.11
C ILE A 230 18.03 -74.62 -37.70
N ASN A 231 16.80 -74.13 -37.93
CA ASN A 231 15.56 -74.80 -37.54
C ASN A 231 14.83 -75.45 -38.74
N ASN A 232 15.25 -75.13 -39.97
CA ASN A 232 14.71 -75.56 -41.26
C ASN A 232 13.27 -75.10 -41.54
N ASP A 233 12.92 -73.86 -41.16
CA ASP A 233 11.62 -73.24 -41.46
C ASP A 233 11.64 -72.27 -42.66
N ASP A 234 12.75 -72.27 -43.42
CA ASP A 234 13.03 -71.41 -44.58
C ASP A 234 13.10 -69.90 -44.26
N THR A 235 13.16 -69.52 -42.97
CA THR A 235 13.28 -68.14 -42.50
C THR A 235 14.52 -67.99 -41.61
N VAL A 236 15.25 -66.89 -41.75
CA VAL A 236 16.35 -66.52 -40.84
C VAL A 236 15.91 -65.30 -40.04
N ASP A 237 15.58 -65.51 -38.76
CA ASP A 237 15.24 -64.50 -37.79
C ASP A 237 15.87 -64.78 -36.42
N MET A 238 15.41 -64.09 -35.37
CA MET A 238 15.96 -64.23 -34.02
C MET A 238 15.90 -65.67 -33.50
N ARG A 239 14.93 -66.48 -33.94
CA ARG A 239 14.75 -67.86 -33.49
C ARG A 239 15.94 -68.75 -33.86
N GLU A 240 16.77 -68.33 -34.83
CA GLU A 240 17.95 -69.03 -35.32
C GLU A 240 19.24 -68.55 -34.64
N TRP A 241 19.19 -67.47 -33.87
CA TRP A 241 20.40 -66.83 -33.34
C TRP A 241 21.08 -67.66 -32.25
N GLU A 242 22.35 -67.92 -32.46
CA GLU A 242 23.25 -68.61 -31.53
C GLU A 242 24.22 -67.66 -30.81
N ILE A 243 24.24 -66.39 -31.24
CA ILE A 243 25.10 -65.34 -30.73
C ILE A 243 24.25 -64.22 -30.11
N GLY A 244 24.52 -63.93 -28.84
CA GLY A 244 23.95 -62.82 -28.09
C GLY A 244 22.94 -63.25 -27.01
N ALA A 245 23.04 -62.62 -25.85
CA ALA A 245 22.16 -62.88 -24.71
C ALA A 245 21.88 -61.63 -23.86
N LEU A 246 20.77 -61.64 -23.11
CA LEU A 246 20.48 -60.72 -22.02
C LEU A 246 21.01 -61.30 -20.72
N LYS A 247 21.59 -60.46 -19.85
CA LYS A 247 21.94 -60.83 -18.47
C LYS A 247 20.75 -60.54 -17.56
N LEU A 248 20.36 -61.49 -16.73
CA LEU A 248 19.22 -61.34 -15.82
C LEU A 248 19.58 -61.65 -14.37
N ALA A 249 18.92 -60.97 -13.44
CA ALA A 249 19.05 -61.12 -12.00
C ALA A 249 17.81 -61.81 -11.40
N GLY A 250 18.04 -62.83 -10.57
CA GLY A 250 16.99 -63.50 -9.81
C GLY A 250 16.84 -62.98 -8.37
N SER A 251 15.70 -63.24 -7.75
CA SER A 251 15.38 -62.82 -6.37
C SER A 251 15.34 -63.98 -5.35
N SER A 252 15.91 -65.13 -5.69
CA SER A 252 15.90 -66.33 -4.81
C SER A 252 17.19 -66.52 -4.00
N GLY A 253 18.03 -65.47 -3.89
CA GLY A 253 19.33 -65.48 -3.20
C GLY A 253 20.47 -66.06 -4.04
N VAL A 254 21.72 -65.78 -3.67
CA VAL A 254 22.92 -66.05 -4.50
C VAL A 254 23.14 -67.52 -4.92
N ASN A 255 22.56 -68.48 -4.20
CA ASN A 255 22.76 -69.92 -4.43
C ASN A 255 21.53 -70.62 -5.01
N TRP A 256 20.53 -69.88 -5.51
CA TRP A 256 19.27 -70.46 -5.97
C TRP A 256 19.39 -71.43 -7.17
N LEU A 257 20.51 -71.33 -7.90
CA LEU A 257 20.88 -72.23 -8.99
C LEU A 257 21.54 -73.54 -8.51
N GLN A 258 21.99 -73.59 -7.25
CA GLN A 258 22.55 -74.80 -6.64
C GLN A 258 21.45 -75.73 -6.14
N ARG A 259 20.85 -76.48 -7.06
CA ARG A 259 19.87 -77.53 -6.74
C ARG A 259 20.55 -78.81 -6.25
N PRO A 260 19.87 -79.64 -5.44
CA PRO A 260 20.32 -81.01 -5.18
C PRO A 260 20.48 -81.74 -6.53
N ASN A 261 21.71 -82.12 -6.88
CA ASN A 261 22.14 -82.74 -8.16
C ASN A 261 22.49 -81.78 -9.32
N SER A 262 22.54 -80.46 -9.11
CA SER A 262 23.12 -79.55 -10.12
C SER A 262 24.65 -79.68 -10.14
N THR A 263 25.23 -79.75 -11.34
CA THR A 263 26.69 -79.68 -11.56
C THR A 263 27.16 -78.28 -11.96
N LEU A 264 26.22 -77.35 -12.11
CA LEU A 264 26.48 -75.97 -12.53
C LEU A 264 27.12 -75.19 -11.38
N ALA A 265 28.09 -74.33 -11.70
CA ALA A 265 28.66 -73.39 -10.75
C ALA A 265 27.60 -72.40 -10.22
N SER A 266 27.79 -71.87 -8.99
CA SER A 266 26.97 -70.74 -8.53
C SER A 266 27.42 -69.48 -9.27
N ASP A 267 26.52 -68.91 -10.06
CA ASP A 267 26.73 -67.64 -10.76
C ASP A 267 26.23 -66.44 -9.98
N SER A 268 26.32 -66.53 -8.65
CA SER A 268 26.01 -65.45 -7.72
C SER A 268 24.59 -64.89 -7.86
N GLY A 269 23.67 -65.64 -8.50
CA GLY A 269 22.29 -65.25 -8.72
C GLY A 269 21.93 -64.72 -10.12
N PHE A 270 22.89 -64.66 -11.05
CA PHE A 270 22.68 -64.21 -12.43
C PHE A 270 22.58 -65.36 -13.44
N LEU A 271 21.87 -65.12 -14.54
CA LEU A 271 21.74 -66.04 -15.67
C LEU A 271 21.85 -65.28 -17.00
N TYR A 272 22.19 -65.99 -18.07
CA TYR A 272 22.06 -65.48 -19.44
C TYR A 272 20.82 -66.05 -20.12
N LEU A 273 20.03 -65.17 -20.74
CA LEU A 273 18.92 -65.51 -21.63
C LEU A 273 19.30 -65.23 -23.08
N PRO A 274 19.48 -66.26 -23.93
CA PRO A 274 19.76 -66.08 -25.37
C PRO A 274 18.68 -65.23 -26.05
N TYR A 275 19.07 -64.34 -26.98
CA TYR A 275 18.12 -63.51 -27.72
C TYR A 275 17.05 -64.31 -28.48
N ARG A 276 17.41 -65.51 -28.95
CA ARG A 276 16.45 -66.39 -29.64
C ARG A 276 15.21 -66.72 -28.81
N LEU A 277 15.34 -66.78 -27.49
CA LEU A 277 14.23 -67.16 -26.61
C LEU A 277 13.20 -66.04 -26.43
N LEU A 278 13.51 -64.80 -26.86
CA LEU A 278 12.56 -63.70 -26.93
C LEU A 278 11.52 -63.91 -28.05
N ALA A 279 11.91 -64.60 -29.13
CA ALA A 279 11.08 -64.82 -30.32
C ALA A 279 10.55 -66.27 -30.46
N LYS A 280 11.06 -67.22 -29.66
CA LYS A 280 10.74 -68.65 -29.78
C LYS A 280 9.48 -69.01 -28.97
N PRO A 281 8.40 -69.52 -29.60
CA PRO A 281 7.22 -70.02 -28.88
C PRO A 281 7.47 -71.40 -28.24
N ASP A 282 6.68 -71.77 -27.23
CA ASP A 282 6.69 -73.14 -26.71
C ASP A 282 5.96 -74.09 -27.68
N ILE A 283 6.74 -74.95 -28.33
CA ILE A 283 6.25 -75.94 -29.29
C ILE A 283 6.02 -77.33 -28.69
N ASN A 284 6.38 -77.55 -27.42
CA ASN A 284 6.30 -78.85 -26.76
C ASN A 284 4.88 -79.14 -26.26
N HIS A 285 4.05 -78.12 -26.06
CA HIS A 285 2.68 -78.26 -25.55
C HIS A 285 1.63 -77.50 -26.39
N PRO A 286 1.55 -77.72 -27.72
CA PRO A 286 0.79 -76.86 -28.64
C PRO A 286 -0.74 -76.92 -28.47
N ASN A 287 -1.25 -77.89 -27.69
CA ASN A 287 -2.69 -78.12 -27.49
C ASN A 287 -3.16 -77.83 -26.06
N SER A 288 -2.30 -77.27 -25.20
CA SER A 288 -2.69 -76.88 -23.85
C SER A 288 -3.40 -75.52 -23.88
N SER A 289 -4.52 -75.39 -23.16
CA SER A 289 -5.25 -74.11 -23.07
C SER A 289 -4.40 -72.98 -22.49
N PHE A 290 -3.42 -73.32 -21.66
CA PHE A 290 -2.48 -72.36 -21.08
C PHE A 290 -1.46 -71.86 -22.10
N VAL A 291 -0.94 -72.75 -22.96
CA VAL A 291 -0.01 -72.38 -24.04
C VAL A 291 -0.75 -71.62 -25.15
N THR A 292 -2.04 -71.89 -25.38
CA THR A 292 -2.81 -71.06 -26.32
C THR A 292 -3.00 -69.62 -25.85
N SER A 293 -3.04 -69.36 -24.53
CA SER A 293 -3.14 -68.01 -23.98
C SER A 293 -1.77 -67.36 -23.75
N HIS A 294 -0.72 -68.15 -23.53
CA HIS A 294 0.66 -67.69 -23.37
C HIS A 294 1.54 -68.55 -24.28
N PRO A 295 1.63 -68.25 -25.59
CA PRO A 295 2.39 -69.08 -26.53
C PRO A 295 3.90 -68.87 -26.44
N TYR A 296 4.33 -67.82 -25.74
CA TYR A 296 5.73 -67.45 -25.59
C TYR A 296 6.16 -67.57 -24.12
N PRO A 297 7.44 -67.91 -23.87
CA PRO A 297 7.96 -68.04 -22.52
C PRO A 297 8.12 -66.72 -21.75
N ILE A 298 8.21 -65.59 -22.45
CA ILE A 298 8.03 -64.24 -21.88
C ILE A 298 6.61 -63.79 -22.19
N ASP A 299 5.90 -63.33 -21.16
CA ASP A 299 4.52 -62.92 -21.31
C ASP A 299 4.37 -61.85 -22.40
N ASN A 300 3.56 -62.18 -23.42
CA ASN A 300 3.30 -61.35 -24.59
C ASN A 300 4.56 -60.77 -25.29
N GLN A 301 5.74 -61.36 -25.05
CA GLN A 301 7.04 -60.86 -25.52
C GLN A 301 7.26 -59.39 -25.14
N LYS A 302 6.75 -58.98 -23.99
CA LYS A 302 6.87 -57.63 -23.45
C LYS A 302 7.84 -57.60 -22.27
N VAL A 303 8.59 -56.52 -22.19
CA VAL A 303 9.35 -56.14 -21.00
C VAL A 303 8.91 -54.75 -20.58
N TYR A 304 8.98 -54.50 -19.28
CA TYR A 304 8.50 -53.27 -18.65
C TYR A 304 9.68 -52.49 -18.10
N VAL A 305 9.66 -51.18 -18.32
CA VAL A 305 10.70 -50.25 -17.91
C VAL A 305 10.05 -49.02 -17.33
N ILE A 306 10.74 -48.31 -16.44
CA ILE A 306 10.19 -47.16 -15.73
C ILE A 306 11.07 -45.93 -15.88
N ASP A 307 10.44 -44.75 -15.94
CA ASP A 307 11.09 -43.50 -15.53
C ASP A 307 10.63 -43.22 -14.07
N VAL A 308 11.47 -42.58 -13.26
CA VAL A 308 11.19 -42.26 -11.84
C VAL A 308 11.32 -40.76 -11.58
N ILE A 309 10.69 -40.27 -10.52
CA ILE A 309 10.91 -38.93 -9.99
C ILE A 309 11.50 -39.06 -8.58
N THR A 310 12.65 -38.42 -8.38
CA THR A 310 13.24 -38.19 -7.07
C THR A 310 13.10 -36.72 -6.75
N ASP A 311 12.50 -36.38 -5.61
CA ASP A 311 12.19 -35.00 -5.18
C ASP A 311 10.88 -34.46 -5.77
N TYR A 312 9.89 -35.33 -5.90
CA TYR A 312 8.53 -34.92 -6.21
C TYR A 312 7.97 -33.99 -5.12
N ASP A 313 7.43 -32.85 -5.53
CA ASP A 313 6.91 -31.79 -4.66
C ASP A 313 5.38 -31.74 -4.80
N PRO A 314 4.63 -32.50 -3.96
CA PRO A 314 3.18 -32.52 -4.05
C PRO A 314 2.59 -31.16 -3.66
N LYS A 315 1.72 -30.62 -4.51
CA LYS A 315 1.00 -29.35 -4.33
C LYS A 315 -0.27 -29.47 -3.50
N LEU A 316 -0.95 -30.61 -3.55
CA LEU A 316 -2.18 -30.83 -2.80
C LEU A 316 -2.20 -32.25 -2.24
N LEU A 317 -2.28 -32.37 -0.93
CA LEU A 317 -2.29 -33.64 -0.22
C LEU A 317 -3.56 -33.78 0.61
N LEU A 318 -4.02 -35.02 0.77
CA LEU A 318 -5.08 -35.38 1.70
C LEU A 318 -4.50 -36.21 2.84
N GLU A 319 -4.68 -35.73 4.07
CA GLU A 319 -4.43 -36.48 5.29
C GLU A 319 -5.73 -37.13 5.75
N ALA A 320 -5.68 -38.41 6.11
CA ALA A 320 -6.80 -39.06 6.76
C ALA A 320 -6.38 -40.17 7.72
N GLU A 321 -7.10 -40.23 8.84
CA GLU A 321 -6.96 -41.25 9.88
C GLU A 321 -8.19 -42.16 9.88
N PHE A 322 -7.96 -43.47 9.69
CA PHE A 322 -9.03 -44.46 9.55
C PHE A 322 -8.93 -45.57 10.56
N GLU A 323 -10.08 -46.00 11.09
CA GLU A 323 -10.24 -47.31 11.70
C GLU A 323 -11.29 -48.11 10.93
N HIS A 324 -10.99 -49.36 10.64
CA HIS A 324 -11.93 -50.31 10.07
C HIS A 324 -11.46 -51.71 10.39
N ASN A 325 -12.38 -52.62 10.70
CA ASN A 325 -12.03 -54.01 11.02
C ASN A 325 -11.80 -54.88 9.77
N ASN A 326 -12.02 -54.34 8.57
CA ASN A 326 -11.76 -55.01 7.29
C ASN A 326 -11.35 -54.01 6.19
N ARG A 327 -10.05 -53.81 5.99
CA ARG A 327 -9.52 -52.85 5.00
C ARG A 327 -9.78 -53.25 3.54
N GLU A 328 -10.07 -54.52 3.25
CA GLU A 328 -10.36 -55.02 1.90
C GLU A 328 -11.66 -54.43 1.31
N LEU A 329 -12.53 -53.88 2.17
CA LEU A 329 -13.81 -53.31 1.76
C LEU A 329 -13.72 -51.83 1.41
N LEU A 330 -12.62 -51.14 1.73
CA LEU A 330 -12.56 -49.69 1.59
C LEU A 330 -11.96 -49.27 0.25
N SER A 331 -12.54 -48.24 -0.34
CA SER A 331 -11.98 -47.50 -1.47
C SER A 331 -12.20 -46.01 -1.23
N PHE A 332 -11.22 -45.21 -1.60
CA PHE A 332 -11.23 -43.76 -1.40
C PHE A 332 -11.27 -43.09 -2.77
N TYR A 333 -12.07 -42.03 -2.86
CA TYR A 333 -12.23 -41.20 -4.04
C TYR A 333 -12.22 -39.73 -3.62
N MET A 334 -11.76 -38.84 -4.49
CA MET A 334 -11.90 -37.39 -4.33
C MET A 334 -12.60 -36.79 -5.55
N GLY A 335 -13.25 -35.64 -5.37
CA GLY A 335 -13.92 -34.91 -6.45
C GLY A 335 -14.49 -33.58 -6.00
N ASP A 336 -15.06 -32.83 -6.94
CA ASP A 336 -15.62 -31.50 -6.71
C ASP A 336 -16.96 -31.54 -5.93
N GLU A 337 -17.34 -30.42 -5.32
CA GLU A 337 -18.64 -30.21 -4.68
C GLU A 337 -19.59 -29.35 -5.56
N PRO A 338 -20.86 -29.76 -5.79
CA PRO A 338 -21.44 -31.06 -5.43
C PRO A 338 -20.84 -32.16 -6.32
N PRO A 339 -20.77 -33.42 -5.83
CA PRO A 339 -20.11 -34.50 -6.55
C PRO A 339 -20.83 -34.89 -7.84
N ASP A 340 -20.56 -34.15 -8.90
CA ASP A 340 -21.15 -34.28 -10.24
C ASP A 340 -20.38 -35.34 -11.03
N SER A 341 -20.60 -36.60 -10.70
CA SER A 341 -20.26 -37.81 -11.47
C SER A 341 -18.78 -38.10 -11.79
N LYS A 342 -17.85 -37.15 -11.69
CA LYS A 342 -16.40 -37.34 -11.83
C LYS A 342 -15.77 -37.55 -10.45
N TRP A 343 -15.85 -38.80 -9.99
CA TRP A 343 -15.01 -39.25 -8.88
C TRP A 343 -13.72 -39.78 -9.46
N GLU A 344 -12.60 -39.16 -9.12
CA GLU A 344 -11.29 -39.54 -9.62
C GLU A 344 -10.41 -40.11 -8.50
N GLY A 345 -9.49 -40.99 -8.89
CA GLY A 345 -8.69 -41.77 -7.96
C GLY A 345 -9.42 -43.03 -7.50
N ASN A 346 -8.87 -44.19 -7.84
CA ASN A 346 -9.23 -45.44 -7.17
C ASN A 346 -8.00 -45.90 -6.38
N TRP A 347 -7.86 -45.41 -5.15
CA TRP A 347 -6.86 -45.93 -4.22
C TRP A 347 -7.37 -47.27 -3.68
N VAL A 348 -7.25 -48.32 -4.51
CA VAL A 348 -7.77 -49.66 -4.18
C VAL A 348 -6.94 -50.27 -3.06
N LEU A 349 -7.42 -50.12 -1.83
CA LEU A 349 -7.00 -50.89 -0.67
C LEU A 349 -7.59 -52.34 -0.69
N ALA A 350 -8.37 -52.68 -1.72
CA ALA A 350 -9.11 -53.95 -1.84
C ALA A 350 -8.25 -55.21 -2.04
N ASN A 351 -6.92 -55.10 -2.06
CA ASN A 351 -6.01 -56.26 -2.04
C ASN A 351 -5.25 -56.38 -0.71
N GLY A 352 -5.60 -55.59 0.30
CA GLY A 352 -4.99 -55.65 1.63
C GLY A 352 -5.42 -56.83 2.50
N GLY A 353 -6.55 -57.45 2.16
CA GLY A 353 -7.13 -58.60 2.85
C GLY A 353 -8.00 -58.28 4.06
N VAL A 354 -8.76 -59.29 4.52
CA VAL A 354 -9.68 -59.23 5.67
C VAL A 354 -8.95 -59.03 7.01
N LEU A 355 -8.45 -57.81 7.20
CA LEU A 355 -7.64 -57.38 8.33
C LEU A 355 -8.04 -55.96 8.75
N SER A 356 -7.78 -55.59 10.00
CA SER A 356 -7.83 -54.19 10.42
C SER A 356 -6.85 -53.33 9.61
N MET A 357 -7.03 -52.01 9.58
CA MET A 357 -6.25 -51.09 8.72
C MET A 357 -4.72 -51.31 8.76
N GLN A 358 -4.07 -51.26 9.94
CA GLN A 358 -2.64 -51.57 10.07
C GLN A 358 -2.29 -53.06 9.88
N GLY A 359 -3.26 -53.96 10.04
CA GLY A 359 -3.19 -55.40 9.82
C GLY A 359 -2.55 -56.24 10.93
N ILE A 360 -1.55 -55.71 11.64
CA ILE A 360 -0.88 -56.41 12.75
C ILE A 360 -1.47 -56.11 14.14
N ASN A 361 -2.34 -55.10 14.22
CA ASN A 361 -3.05 -54.66 15.42
C ASN A 361 -4.43 -54.09 15.00
N GLN A 362 -5.21 -53.59 15.96
CA GLN A 362 -6.50 -52.92 15.73
C GLN A 362 -6.41 -51.40 15.84
N GLU A 363 -5.21 -50.83 15.85
CA GLU A 363 -5.04 -49.38 15.93
C GLU A 363 -5.42 -48.71 14.59
N PRO A 364 -5.88 -47.44 14.61
CA PRO A 364 -6.13 -46.67 13.41
C PRO A 364 -4.89 -46.51 12.53
N ILE A 365 -5.07 -46.16 11.25
CA ILE A 365 -3.98 -45.86 10.32
C ILE A 365 -4.05 -44.40 9.89
N GLU A 366 -2.92 -43.70 9.94
CA GLU A 366 -2.72 -42.38 9.33
C GLU A 366 -2.16 -42.59 7.92
N MET A 367 -2.86 -42.08 6.90
CA MET A 367 -2.47 -42.17 5.50
C MET A 367 -2.48 -40.79 4.84
N LEU A 368 -1.55 -40.59 3.90
CA LEU A 368 -1.45 -39.39 3.08
C LEU A 368 -1.66 -39.77 1.62
N PHE A 369 -2.49 -39.01 0.90
CA PHE A 369 -2.77 -39.22 -0.51
C PHE A 369 -2.35 -37.99 -1.32
N ASP A 370 -1.74 -38.20 -2.49
CA ASP A 370 -1.30 -37.14 -3.39
C ASP A 370 -2.35 -36.84 -4.45
N PHE A 371 -2.78 -35.58 -4.50
CA PHE A 371 -3.78 -35.07 -5.44
C PHE A 371 -3.20 -34.05 -6.43
N SER A 372 -1.87 -33.94 -6.52
CA SER A 372 -1.21 -32.86 -7.26
C SER A 372 -1.14 -33.06 -8.78
N SER A 373 -1.65 -34.18 -9.30
CA SER A 373 -1.50 -34.52 -10.73
C SER A 373 -2.51 -33.78 -11.61
N GLU A 374 -2.05 -33.24 -12.75
CA GLU A 374 -2.88 -32.56 -13.76
C GLU A 374 -4.04 -33.43 -14.29
N GLN A 375 -3.92 -34.75 -14.16
CA GLN A 375 -4.96 -35.69 -14.60
C GLN A 375 -6.23 -35.60 -13.74
N TYR A 376 -6.14 -35.04 -12.54
CA TYR A 376 -7.22 -35.00 -11.55
C TYR A 376 -7.96 -33.64 -11.47
N TRP A 377 -7.58 -32.66 -12.29
CA TRP A 377 -8.12 -31.31 -12.24
C TRP A 377 -8.49 -30.79 -13.65
N ASP A 378 -9.74 -30.97 -14.07
CA ASP A 378 -10.29 -30.13 -15.15
C ASP A 378 -10.47 -28.73 -14.54
N LYS A 379 -9.52 -27.82 -14.78
CA LYS A 379 -9.41 -26.42 -14.29
C LYS A 379 -10.74 -25.68 -14.07
N GLN A 380 -11.43 -25.96 -12.96
CA GLN A 380 -12.55 -25.18 -12.48
C GLN A 380 -12.13 -24.57 -11.13
N TYR A 381 -11.71 -23.31 -11.19
CA TYR A 381 -11.29 -22.57 -10.00
C TYR A 381 -12.52 -22.26 -9.14
N GLY A 382 -12.49 -22.63 -7.87
CA GLY A 382 -13.48 -22.19 -6.89
C GLY A 382 -14.59 -23.16 -6.50
N ASP A 383 -14.54 -24.41 -6.93
CA ASP A 383 -15.40 -25.48 -6.40
C ASP A 383 -14.80 -26.06 -5.11
N GLY A 384 -15.66 -26.44 -4.15
CA GLY A 384 -15.23 -27.11 -2.90
C GLY A 384 -14.72 -28.53 -3.17
N ILE A 385 -13.91 -29.09 -2.27
CA ILE A 385 -13.34 -30.43 -2.45
C ILE A 385 -14.04 -31.44 -1.52
N ALA A 386 -14.49 -32.55 -2.09
CA ALA A 386 -15.13 -33.65 -1.37
C ALA A 386 -14.29 -34.93 -1.42
N ILE A 387 -14.30 -35.66 -0.30
CA ILE A 387 -13.78 -37.03 -0.20
C ILE A 387 -14.96 -37.98 -0.15
N LYS A 388 -14.83 -39.11 -0.82
CA LYS A 388 -15.78 -40.23 -0.73
C LYS A 388 -15.08 -41.48 -0.27
N VAL A 389 -15.57 -42.00 0.84
CA VAL A 389 -15.22 -43.32 1.36
C VAL A 389 -16.30 -44.30 0.90
N TYR A 390 -15.91 -45.28 0.09
CA TYR A 390 -16.78 -46.33 -0.40
C TYR A 390 -16.48 -47.63 0.32
N GLU A 391 -17.52 -48.26 0.88
CA GLU A 391 -17.42 -49.60 1.47
C GLU A 391 -18.11 -50.62 0.54
N TRP A 392 -17.34 -51.58 0.01
CA TRP A 392 -17.86 -52.59 -0.90
C TRP A 392 -18.85 -53.52 -0.19
N PRO A 393 -20.09 -53.68 -0.70
CA PRO A 393 -21.08 -54.54 -0.08
C PRO A 393 -20.67 -56.02 -0.18
N MET A 394 -20.75 -56.77 0.92
CA MET A 394 -20.55 -58.22 0.94
C MET A 394 -21.87 -58.99 1.02
N ASP A 395 -21.94 -60.14 0.33
CA ASP A 395 -23.09 -61.07 0.32
C ASP A 395 -23.32 -61.81 1.67
N THR A 396 -22.59 -61.46 2.74
CA THR A 396 -22.61 -62.17 4.03
C THR A 396 -23.14 -61.30 5.17
N CYS A 397 -23.96 -61.85 6.08
CA CYS A 397 -24.55 -61.15 7.23
C CYS A 397 -23.55 -60.78 8.37
N ILE A 398 -22.29 -60.48 8.04
CA ILE A 398 -21.25 -60.06 8.99
C ILE A 398 -21.19 -58.53 8.92
N TYR A 399 -21.44 -57.85 10.03
CA TYR A 399 -21.29 -56.40 10.11
C TYR A 399 -19.82 -56.05 10.31
N PHE A 400 -19.30 -55.20 9.42
CA PHE A 400 -18.02 -54.54 9.58
C PHE A 400 -18.26 -53.16 10.17
N GLU A 401 -17.30 -52.66 10.94
CA GLU A 401 -17.40 -51.38 11.63
C GLU A 401 -16.11 -50.61 11.40
N GLY A 402 -16.24 -49.31 11.16
CA GLY A 402 -15.14 -48.38 11.12
C GLY A 402 -15.57 -46.92 11.11
N ASN A 403 -14.60 -46.05 11.28
CA ASN A 403 -14.77 -44.61 11.36
C ASN A 403 -13.62 -43.91 10.62
N VAL A 404 -13.94 -42.75 10.03
CA VAL A 404 -12.96 -41.73 9.67
C VAL A 404 -12.77 -40.84 10.89
N LEU A 405 -11.63 -40.99 11.56
CA LEU A 405 -11.33 -40.28 12.80
C LEU A 405 -10.96 -38.82 12.53
N TYR A 406 -10.14 -38.62 11.50
CA TYR A 406 -9.67 -37.31 11.04
C TYR A 406 -9.57 -37.31 9.51
N TYR A 407 -9.81 -36.17 8.90
CA TYR A 407 -9.41 -35.87 7.53
C TYR A 407 -9.10 -34.38 7.38
N GLY A 408 -8.15 -34.06 6.52
CA GLY A 408 -7.72 -32.69 6.26
C GLY A 408 -6.94 -32.60 4.95
N MET A 409 -6.77 -31.38 4.46
CA MET A 409 -6.05 -31.09 3.23
C MET A 409 -4.81 -30.26 3.53
N ILE A 410 -3.74 -30.53 2.79
CA ILE A 410 -2.53 -29.71 2.79
C ILE A 410 -2.37 -29.11 1.40
N ASP A 411 -2.47 -27.79 1.31
CA ASP A 411 -2.10 -27.01 0.13
C ASP A 411 -0.63 -26.56 0.27
N ASN A 412 0.24 -27.20 -0.49
CA ASN A 412 1.68 -26.89 -0.61
C ASN A 412 1.99 -25.98 -1.80
N ASP A 413 1.00 -25.50 -2.55
CA ASP A 413 1.21 -24.56 -3.64
C ASP A 413 1.48 -23.16 -3.07
N GLY A 414 2.77 -22.87 -2.83
CA GLY A 414 3.23 -21.63 -2.24
C GLY A 414 3.59 -21.83 -0.76
N VAL A 415 2.84 -21.21 0.14
CA VAL A 415 2.95 -21.42 1.58
C VAL A 415 2.07 -22.60 1.97
N ARG A 416 2.62 -23.55 2.76
CA ARG A 416 1.86 -24.71 3.27
C ARG A 416 0.66 -24.24 4.10
N VAL A 417 -0.55 -24.56 3.66
CA VAL A 417 -1.80 -24.30 4.39
C VAL A 417 -2.48 -25.64 4.70
N GLU A 418 -2.82 -25.85 5.97
CA GLU A 418 -3.54 -27.03 6.44
C GLU A 418 -5.01 -26.68 6.70
N ILE A 419 -5.93 -27.43 6.10
CA ILE A 419 -7.38 -27.24 6.23
C ILE A 419 -7.99 -28.50 6.83
N GLU A 420 -8.58 -28.38 8.01
CA GLU A 420 -9.29 -29.50 8.64
C GLU A 420 -10.67 -29.71 7.99
N GLY A 421 -11.09 -30.97 7.90
CA GLY A 421 -12.44 -31.34 7.48
C GLY A 421 -13.51 -30.85 8.46
N GLU A 422 -14.74 -30.65 7.96
CA GLU A 422 -15.85 -30.14 8.79
C GLU A 422 -16.31 -31.10 9.89
N GLN A 423 -15.98 -32.39 9.74
CA GLN A 423 -16.45 -33.47 10.61
C GLN A 423 -15.26 -34.26 11.16
N SER A 424 -15.46 -34.88 12.31
CA SER A 424 -14.54 -35.87 12.87
C SER A 424 -15.32 -37.04 13.44
N ASN A 425 -14.70 -38.22 13.50
CA ASN A 425 -15.34 -39.47 13.92
C ASN A 425 -16.60 -39.81 13.11
N VAL A 426 -16.48 -39.81 11.78
CA VAL A 426 -17.57 -40.14 10.87
C VAL A 426 -17.67 -41.66 10.71
N TYR A 427 -18.83 -42.22 11.06
CA TYR A 427 -19.07 -43.65 10.94
C TYR A 427 -19.19 -44.08 9.47
N ILE A 428 -18.53 -45.20 9.13
CA ILE A 428 -18.62 -45.82 7.81
C ILE A 428 -19.83 -46.77 7.83
N ASP A 429 -20.96 -46.36 7.23
CA ASP A 429 -22.20 -47.12 7.23
C ASP A 429 -22.30 -48.15 6.08
N THR A 430 -22.23 -49.42 6.45
CA THR A 430 -22.45 -50.59 5.57
C THR A 430 -23.78 -50.58 4.79
N LEU A 431 -24.80 -49.81 5.22
CA LEU A 431 -26.13 -49.78 4.58
C LEU A 431 -26.26 -48.74 3.47
N GLU A 432 -25.47 -47.65 3.51
CA GLU A 432 -25.49 -46.60 2.48
C GLU A 432 -24.42 -46.79 1.40
N ALA A 433 -23.51 -47.77 1.59
CA ALA A 433 -22.38 -48.13 0.72
C ALA A 433 -21.38 -46.99 0.45
N THR A 434 -21.65 -45.76 0.88
CA THR A 434 -20.86 -44.57 0.55
C THR A 434 -21.02 -43.49 1.62
N GLN A 435 -19.91 -42.95 2.09
CA GLN A 435 -19.85 -41.76 2.95
C GLN A 435 -19.12 -40.63 2.20
N ASN A 436 -19.77 -39.48 2.04
CA ASN A 436 -19.14 -38.27 1.51
C ASN A 436 -18.72 -37.37 2.69
N LEU A 437 -17.52 -36.82 2.62
CA LEU A 437 -16.90 -35.93 3.60
C LEU A 437 -16.49 -34.66 2.88
N LEU A 438 -16.94 -33.50 3.36
CA LEU A 438 -16.70 -32.22 2.70
C LEU A 438 -15.53 -31.49 3.36
N ILE A 439 -14.66 -30.91 2.55
CA ILE A 439 -13.66 -29.93 2.96
C ILE A 439 -14.05 -28.60 2.32
N ASP A 440 -14.47 -27.64 3.16
CA ASP A 440 -14.77 -26.27 2.72
C ASP A 440 -13.45 -25.55 2.38
N TYR A 441 -13.03 -25.73 1.12
CA TYR A 441 -11.78 -25.20 0.61
C TYR A 441 -11.94 -24.71 -0.82
N PHE A 442 -11.72 -23.40 -1.01
CA PHE A 442 -11.71 -22.75 -2.31
C PHE A 442 -10.28 -22.74 -2.85
N TYR A 443 -9.97 -23.63 -3.79
CA TYR A 443 -8.63 -23.69 -4.39
C TYR A 443 -8.41 -22.52 -5.36
N ILE A 444 -7.37 -21.73 -5.10
CA ILE A 444 -6.81 -20.73 -6.02
C ILE A 444 -5.29 -20.94 -6.10
N PRO A 445 -4.70 -21.06 -7.31
CA PRO A 445 -3.26 -21.31 -7.41
C PRO A 445 -2.46 -20.08 -6.97
N SER A 446 -1.28 -20.30 -6.41
CA SER A 446 -0.36 -19.22 -6.01
C SER A 446 0.13 -18.39 -7.21
N VAL A 447 0.09 -18.99 -8.41
CA VAL A 447 0.42 -18.36 -9.68
C VAL A 447 -0.73 -18.58 -10.67
N ILE A 448 -1.31 -17.50 -11.17
CA ILE A 448 -2.33 -17.50 -12.21
C ILE A 448 -1.64 -17.11 -13.52
N ASP A 449 -1.53 -18.05 -14.45
CA ASP A 449 -0.85 -17.90 -15.75
C ASP A 449 -1.80 -17.98 -16.96
N GLU A 450 -3.08 -17.69 -16.72
CA GLU A 450 -4.11 -17.57 -17.74
C GLU A 450 -5.20 -16.58 -17.34
N THR A 451 -6.12 -16.29 -18.26
CA THR A 451 -7.29 -15.49 -17.95
C THR A 451 -8.31 -16.28 -17.13
N ILE A 452 -8.68 -15.77 -15.96
CA ILE A 452 -9.67 -16.39 -15.07
C ILE A 452 -10.87 -15.46 -14.89
N ASP A 453 -12.07 -16.04 -14.94
CA ASP A 453 -13.34 -15.34 -14.73
C ASP A 453 -14.01 -15.86 -13.45
N PHE A 454 -14.09 -15.01 -12.42
CA PHE A 454 -14.79 -15.31 -11.17
C PHE A 454 -16.21 -14.76 -11.13
N SER A 455 -16.81 -14.39 -12.27
CA SER A 455 -18.12 -13.74 -12.28
C SER A 455 -19.28 -14.59 -11.73
N ASP A 456 -19.11 -15.91 -11.64
CA ASP A 456 -20.08 -16.85 -11.08
C ASP A 456 -19.81 -17.20 -9.60
N THR A 457 -18.82 -16.56 -8.96
CA THR A 457 -18.37 -16.88 -7.59
C THR A 457 -18.74 -15.79 -6.59
N ASP A 458 -19.60 -16.04 -5.60
CA ASP A 458 -19.99 -14.98 -4.66
C ASP A 458 -18.85 -14.51 -3.74
N THR A 459 -18.03 -15.43 -3.21
CA THR A 459 -16.95 -15.14 -2.26
C THR A 459 -15.66 -15.84 -2.68
N ILE A 460 -14.55 -15.09 -2.71
CA ILE A 460 -13.22 -15.57 -3.12
C ILE A 460 -12.29 -15.43 -1.91
N PRO A 461 -12.08 -16.47 -1.10
CA PRO A 461 -11.12 -16.44 -0.01
C PRO A 461 -9.71 -16.66 -0.57
N ILE A 462 -8.82 -15.71 -0.28
CA ILE A 462 -7.40 -15.78 -0.59
C ILE A 462 -6.68 -16.06 0.72
N ASN A 463 -6.16 -17.27 0.85
CA ASN A 463 -5.49 -17.79 2.05
C ASN A 463 -3.96 -17.89 1.91
N LYS A 464 -3.43 -17.52 0.75
CA LYS A 464 -2.01 -17.49 0.42
C LYS A 464 -1.72 -16.37 -0.57
N ASP A 465 -0.45 -16.06 -0.78
CA ASP A 465 -0.05 -15.12 -1.83
C ASP A 465 -0.46 -15.64 -3.20
N VAL A 466 -1.22 -14.82 -3.94
CA VAL A 466 -1.68 -15.12 -5.30
C VAL A 466 -1.09 -14.09 -6.25
N LYS A 467 -0.45 -14.57 -7.31
CA LYS A 467 0.22 -13.74 -8.29
C LYS A 467 -0.31 -14.00 -9.69
N VAL A 468 -0.92 -12.99 -10.31
CA VAL A 468 -1.31 -13.02 -11.72
C VAL A 468 -0.08 -12.71 -12.57
N THR A 469 0.30 -13.60 -13.49
CA THR A 469 1.48 -13.42 -14.34
C THR A 469 1.23 -12.47 -15.49
N ASP A 470 2.32 -12.02 -16.09
CA ASP A 470 2.33 -11.01 -17.15
C ASP A 470 1.42 -11.44 -18.31
N PHE A 471 0.62 -10.50 -18.82
CA PHE A 471 -0.35 -10.68 -19.92
C PHE A 471 -1.64 -11.42 -19.58
N ASP A 472 -1.83 -11.84 -18.33
CA ASP A 472 -3.05 -12.49 -17.87
C ASP A 472 -4.08 -11.51 -17.31
N THR A 473 -5.31 -12.00 -17.15
CA THR A 473 -6.45 -11.17 -16.71
C THR A 473 -7.30 -11.90 -15.68
N ILE A 474 -7.66 -11.20 -14.60
CA ILE A 474 -8.70 -11.64 -13.67
C ILE A 474 -9.95 -10.79 -13.88
N LEU A 475 -11.11 -11.42 -14.05
CA LEU A 475 -12.42 -10.76 -14.12
C LEU A 475 -13.15 -10.96 -12.81
N LEU A 476 -13.57 -9.86 -12.19
CA LEU A 476 -14.33 -9.84 -10.93
C LEU A 476 -15.68 -9.12 -11.13
N SER A 477 -16.75 -9.73 -10.66
CA SER A 477 -18.13 -9.28 -10.82
C SER A 477 -19.01 -9.82 -9.70
N ASN A 478 -19.60 -8.94 -8.87
CA ASN A 478 -20.46 -9.31 -7.73
C ASN A 478 -19.74 -10.16 -6.66
N ASN A 479 -18.41 -10.05 -6.56
CA ASN A 479 -17.61 -10.86 -5.65
C ASN A 479 -17.32 -10.14 -4.32
N THR A 480 -17.19 -10.93 -3.26
CA THR A 480 -16.45 -10.52 -2.04
C THR A 480 -15.10 -11.23 -2.01
N VAL A 481 -14.00 -10.47 -2.17
CA VAL A 481 -12.63 -11.00 -2.07
C VAL A 481 -12.17 -10.87 -0.62
N VAL A 482 -11.82 -12.00 0.00
CA VAL A 482 -11.44 -12.08 1.43
C VAL A 482 -9.96 -12.41 1.52
N LEU A 483 -9.13 -11.44 1.89
CA LEU A 483 -7.70 -11.66 2.12
C LEU A 483 -7.50 -12.10 3.59
N LYS A 484 -6.93 -13.29 3.80
CA LYS A 484 -6.56 -13.82 5.12
C LYS A 484 -5.16 -13.33 5.55
N ASP A 485 -4.70 -13.77 6.73
CA ASP A 485 -3.49 -13.29 7.42
C ASP A 485 -2.26 -13.05 6.52
N ASP A 486 -1.83 -11.78 6.42
CA ASP A 486 -0.59 -11.33 5.76
C ASP A 486 -0.42 -11.78 4.29
N VAL A 487 -1.52 -12.06 3.59
CA VAL A 487 -1.48 -12.45 2.18
C VAL A 487 -1.64 -11.27 1.23
N ALA A 488 -1.11 -11.44 0.02
CA ALA A 488 -1.23 -10.47 -1.06
C ALA A 488 -1.87 -11.08 -2.32
N LEU A 489 -2.81 -10.33 -2.91
CA LEU A 489 -3.19 -10.51 -4.33
C LEU A 489 -2.34 -9.56 -5.16
N THR A 490 -1.47 -10.10 -6.01
CA THR A 490 -0.56 -9.32 -6.86
C THR A 490 -0.93 -9.43 -8.34
N ILE A 491 -1.25 -8.30 -8.96
CA ILE A 491 -1.41 -8.16 -10.41
C ILE A 491 -0.07 -7.69 -10.98
N ASN A 492 0.63 -8.53 -11.74
CA ASN A 492 1.91 -8.15 -12.34
C ASN A 492 1.78 -7.08 -13.41
N GLU A 493 2.94 -6.53 -13.78
CA GLU A 493 3.09 -5.68 -14.95
C GLU A 493 2.51 -6.34 -16.20
N ASN A 494 1.87 -5.55 -17.07
CA ASN A 494 1.21 -6.00 -18.30
C ASN A 494 -0.02 -6.89 -18.12
N SER A 495 -0.45 -7.16 -16.88
CA SER A 495 -1.67 -7.93 -16.56
C SER A 495 -2.83 -7.01 -16.20
N TYR A 496 -4.04 -7.58 -16.13
CA TYR A 496 -5.26 -6.83 -15.88
C TYR A 496 -6.11 -7.45 -14.76
N CYS A 497 -6.73 -6.60 -13.95
CA CYS A 497 -7.85 -6.94 -13.08
C CYS A 497 -9.03 -6.08 -13.50
N ASN A 498 -10.10 -6.68 -14.02
CA ASN A 498 -11.28 -5.94 -14.47
C ASN A 498 -12.45 -6.18 -13.53
N ILE A 499 -12.97 -5.10 -12.96
CA ILE A 499 -14.13 -5.08 -12.08
C ILE A 499 -15.34 -4.68 -12.94
N THR A 500 -16.21 -5.64 -13.26
CA THR A 500 -17.35 -5.41 -14.18
C THR A 500 -18.68 -5.15 -13.46
N ASN A 501 -18.79 -5.53 -12.19
CA ASN A 501 -19.90 -5.18 -11.28
C ASN A 501 -19.34 -4.93 -9.87
N ASP A 502 -20.21 -4.77 -8.87
CA ASP A 502 -19.80 -4.45 -7.50
C ASP A 502 -18.88 -5.53 -6.92
N VAL A 503 -17.72 -5.12 -6.42
CA VAL A 503 -16.73 -6.00 -5.78
C VAL A 503 -16.28 -5.38 -4.46
N PHE A 504 -16.23 -6.21 -3.43
CA PHE A 504 -15.79 -5.80 -2.08
C PHE A 504 -14.54 -6.57 -1.68
N PHE A 505 -13.46 -5.86 -1.39
CA PHE A 505 -12.26 -6.42 -0.78
C PHE A 505 -12.34 -6.25 0.73
N GLN A 506 -12.18 -7.35 1.47
CA GLN A 506 -12.17 -7.35 2.93
C GLN A 506 -10.97 -8.12 3.47
N SER A 507 -10.48 -7.66 4.63
CA SER A 507 -9.43 -8.33 5.39
C SER A 507 -10.03 -8.93 6.65
N GLU A 508 -9.65 -10.15 7.01
CA GLU A 508 -9.98 -10.70 8.33
C GLU A 508 -9.07 -10.13 9.45
N TYR A 509 -7.92 -9.54 9.07
CA TYR A 509 -6.86 -9.14 10.01
C TYR A 509 -6.27 -7.75 9.69
N THR A 510 -5.23 -7.36 10.43
CA THR A 510 -4.73 -5.97 10.49
C THR A 510 -3.84 -5.53 9.33
N SER A 511 -3.36 -6.45 8.47
CA SER A 511 -2.48 -6.13 7.34
C SER A 511 -2.65 -7.10 6.18
N THR A 512 -3.33 -6.68 5.11
CA THR A 512 -3.37 -7.43 3.85
C THR A 512 -3.25 -6.48 2.67
N ASN A 513 -2.65 -6.95 1.57
CA ASN A 513 -2.28 -6.09 0.46
C ASN A 513 -2.94 -6.51 -0.85
N PHE A 514 -3.56 -5.55 -1.53
CA PHE A 514 -3.89 -5.67 -2.94
C PHE A 514 -2.83 -4.91 -3.75
N VAL A 515 -1.91 -5.67 -4.36
CA VAL A 515 -0.77 -5.13 -5.09
C VAL A 515 -1.10 -5.07 -6.58
N THR A 516 -1.08 -3.87 -7.15
CA THR A 516 -1.43 -3.64 -8.56
C THR A 516 -0.27 -2.98 -9.31
N ASN A 517 0.61 -3.82 -9.86
CA ASN A 517 1.67 -3.40 -10.79
C ASN A 517 1.19 -3.42 -12.25
N GLY A 518 0.12 -4.16 -12.51
CA GLY A 518 -0.66 -4.16 -13.75
C GLY A 518 -1.79 -3.13 -13.73
N ASN A 519 -2.73 -3.24 -14.67
CA ASN A 519 -3.87 -2.34 -14.72
C ASN A 519 -5.05 -2.90 -13.93
N LEU A 520 -5.63 -2.10 -13.05
CA LEU A 520 -6.91 -2.36 -12.41
C LEU A 520 -7.96 -1.47 -13.09
N VAL A 521 -8.97 -2.06 -13.72
CA VAL A 521 -10.00 -1.32 -14.46
C VAL A 521 -11.34 -1.53 -13.78
N ILE A 522 -11.96 -0.45 -13.30
CA ILE A 522 -13.32 -0.46 -12.77
C ILE A 522 -14.24 0.05 -13.86
N GLU A 523 -15.07 -0.83 -14.38
CA GLU A 523 -15.97 -0.55 -15.50
C GLU A 523 -17.11 0.40 -15.12
N ASN A 524 -17.80 0.90 -16.14
CA ASN A 524 -18.96 1.76 -15.95
C ASN A 524 -20.04 1.05 -15.11
N ASN A 525 -20.55 1.73 -14.08
CA ASN A 525 -21.54 1.22 -13.11
C ASN A 525 -21.04 0.11 -12.17
N ALA A 526 -19.75 -0.23 -12.21
CA ALA A 526 -19.15 -1.12 -11.22
C ALA A 526 -18.60 -0.32 -10.04
N GLN A 527 -18.64 -0.89 -8.83
CA GLN A 527 -17.97 -0.35 -7.67
C GLN A 527 -16.88 -1.30 -7.17
N LEU A 528 -15.67 -0.80 -6.97
CA LEU A 528 -14.68 -1.46 -6.12
C LEU A 528 -14.66 -0.76 -4.76
N ALA A 529 -14.92 -1.51 -3.70
CA ALA A 529 -14.79 -1.03 -2.34
C ALA A 529 -13.70 -1.80 -1.60
N CYS A 530 -12.66 -1.09 -1.15
CA CYS A 530 -11.63 -1.65 -0.30
C CYS A 530 -12.00 -1.37 1.15
N GLY A 531 -12.27 -2.43 1.91
CA GLY A 531 -12.54 -2.36 3.34
C GLY A 531 -11.34 -1.86 4.16
N PRO A 532 -11.52 -1.66 5.47
CA PRO A 532 -10.43 -1.27 6.35
C PRO A 532 -9.31 -2.33 6.33
N ASN A 533 -8.06 -1.87 6.48
CA ASN A 533 -6.84 -2.70 6.44
C ASN A 533 -6.49 -3.33 5.08
N ILE A 534 -7.26 -3.07 4.02
CA ILE A 534 -6.86 -3.43 2.64
C ILE A 534 -5.92 -2.35 2.13
N GLY A 535 -4.62 -2.65 2.05
CA GLY A 535 -3.66 -1.77 1.41
C GLY A 535 -3.72 -1.87 -0.12
N LEU A 536 -4.21 -0.84 -0.81
CA LEU A 536 -4.09 -0.73 -2.26
C LEU A 536 -2.75 -0.06 -2.64
N HIS A 537 -1.77 -0.84 -3.10
CA HIS A 537 -0.42 -0.34 -3.38
C HIS A 537 0.16 -0.89 -4.69
N GLY A 538 1.17 -0.22 -5.23
CA GLY A 538 2.08 -0.82 -6.21
C GLY A 538 3.43 -1.13 -5.57
N THR A 539 4.21 -2.04 -6.17
CA THR A 539 5.67 -2.07 -5.96
C THR A 539 6.39 -1.21 -6.99
N THR A 540 5.76 -0.96 -8.13
CA THR A 540 6.20 -0.04 -9.18
C THR A 540 5.03 0.83 -9.66
N GLN A 541 5.31 2.04 -10.14
CA GLN A 541 4.29 2.95 -10.71
C GLN A 541 3.89 2.58 -12.16
N THR A 542 4.13 1.35 -12.61
CA THR A 542 3.86 0.91 -13.99
C THR A 542 2.38 0.67 -14.25
N GLY A 543 1.66 0.19 -13.24
CA GLY A 543 0.23 -0.10 -13.27
C GLY A 543 -0.63 1.13 -13.06
N LYS A 544 -1.83 1.12 -13.64
CA LYS A 544 -2.83 2.17 -13.42
C LYS A 544 -4.12 1.60 -12.86
N VAL A 545 -4.70 2.30 -11.89
CA VAL A 545 -6.09 2.11 -11.47
C VAL A 545 -6.96 3.05 -12.28
N ILE A 546 -7.74 2.52 -13.22
CA ILE A 546 -8.63 3.25 -14.10
C ILE A 546 -10.06 3.15 -13.56
N VAL A 547 -10.62 4.27 -13.11
CA VAL A 547 -11.93 4.32 -12.45
C VAL A 547 -12.96 4.91 -13.43
N ASN A 548 -13.69 4.05 -14.16
CA ASN A 548 -14.87 4.47 -14.95
C ASN A 548 -16.15 4.43 -14.12
N GLY A 549 -16.25 3.48 -13.20
CA GLY A 549 -17.34 3.37 -12.22
C GLY A 549 -17.01 4.10 -10.91
N CYS A 550 -16.95 3.36 -9.82
CA CYS A 550 -16.68 3.90 -8.49
C CYS A 550 -15.52 3.16 -7.80
N LEU A 551 -14.53 3.90 -7.29
CA LEU A 551 -13.51 3.40 -6.37
C LEU A 551 -13.76 3.98 -4.98
N LYS A 552 -13.90 3.13 -3.98
CA LYS A 552 -14.17 3.52 -2.60
C LYS A 552 -13.02 3.09 -1.68
N LEU A 553 -12.42 4.06 -1.01
CA LEU A 553 -11.24 3.91 -0.15
C LEU A 553 -11.53 4.41 1.27
N SER A 554 -10.95 3.73 2.27
CA SER A 554 -11.10 4.07 3.69
C SER A 554 -9.84 3.69 4.47
N ASP A 555 -9.28 4.65 5.22
CA ASP A 555 -8.11 4.48 6.11
C ASP A 555 -6.89 3.86 5.41
N GLN A 556 -6.36 4.57 4.40
CA GLN A 556 -5.26 4.08 3.55
C GLN A 556 -4.18 5.14 3.29
N SER A 557 -2.92 4.69 3.23
CA SER A 557 -1.79 5.45 2.68
C SER A 557 -1.36 4.78 1.38
N LEU A 558 -1.56 5.44 0.23
CA LEU A 558 -1.31 4.90 -1.09
C LEU A 558 0.13 5.22 -1.52
N SER A 559 0.86 4.22 -1.99
CA SER A 559 2.26 4.35 -2.41
C SER A 559 2.55 3.59 -3.72
N ASN A 560 3.43 4.17 -4.54
CA ASN A 560 3.85 3.63 -5.85
C ASN A 560 2.69 3.27 -6.80
N ILE A 561 1.58 4.00 -6.73
CA ILE A 561 0.37 3.72 -7.51
C ILE A 561 -0.11 4.94 -8.29
N ALA A 562 -0.70 4.73 -9.47
CA ALA A 562 -1.32 5.78 -10.27
C ALA A 562 -2.83 5.55 -10.38
N ILE A 563 -3.62 6.44 -9.78
CA ILE A 563 -5.10 6.39 -9.87
C ILE A 563 -5.58 7.44 -10.87
N MET A 564 -6.38 7.01 -11.84
CA MET A 564 -6.96 7.83 -12.89
C MET A 564 -8.49 7.69 -12.88
N VAL A 565 -9.17 8.75 -12.48
CA VAL A 565 -10.64 8.81 -12.46
C VAL A 565 -11.12 9.37 -13.78
N GLN A 566 -11.87 8.57 -14.54
CA GLN A 566 -12.37 8.93 -15.86
C GLN A 566 -13.60 9.85 -15.75
N GLY A 567 -13.99 10.47 -16.87
CA GLY A 567 -15.21 11.28 -16.93
C GLY A 567 -16.45 10.45 -16.59
N GLY A 568 -17.22 10.88 -15.58
CA GLY A 568 -18.34 10.13 -15.02
C GLY A 568 -17.96 9.13 -13.91
N GLY A 569 -16.68 8.82 -13.75
CA GLY A 569 -16.15 8.01 -12.66
C GLY A 569 -16.14 8.77 -11.33
N THR A 570 -16.21 8.03 -10.22
CA THR A 570 -16.24 8.59 -8.86
C THR A 570 -15.19 7.95 -7.96
N LEU A 571 -14.41 8.78 -7.26
CA LEU A 571 -13.56 8.37 -6.14
C LEU A 571 -14.25 8.74 -4.82
N ILE A 572 -14.62 7.72 -4.03
CA ILE A 572 -15.27 7.88 -2.73
C ILE A 572 -14.24 7.73 -1.61
N ILE A 573 -14.23 8.70 -0.69
CA ILE A 573 -13.35 8.74 0.48
C ILE A 573 -14.21 8.61 1.75
N GLU A 574 -14.03 7.50 2.47
CA GLU A 574 -14.77 7.19 3.70
C GLU A 574 -14.02 7.51 5.00
N ASP A 575 -12.72 7.73 4.98
CA ASP A 575 -11.97 8.15 6.17
C ASP A 575 -10.72 8.93 5.70
N ALA A 576 -9.60 8.81 6.38
CA ALA A 576 -8.33 9.36 5.94
C ALA A 576 -7.74 8.54 4.77
N VAL A 577 -7.50 9.20 3.65
CA VAL A 577 -6.76 8.65 2.50
C VAL A 577 -5.62 9.59 2.15
N THR A 578 -4.40 9.06 2.13
CA THR A 578 -3.19 9.83 1.80
C THR A 578 -2.53 9.26 0.55
N PHE A 579 -2.35 10.07 -0.48
CA PHE A 579 -1.47 9.74 -1.60
C PHE A 579 -0.06 10.19 -1.24
N GLU A 580 0.85 9.24 -1.02
CA GLU A 580 2.25 9.56 -0.72
C GLU A 580 2.95 10.20 -1.92
N SER A 581 4.16 10.73 -1.71
CA SER A 581 4.96 11.36 -2.78
C SER A 581 5.23 10.43 -3.99
N SER A 582 5.17 9.11 -3.78
CA SER A 582 5.31 8.10 -4.83
C SER A 582 3.97 7.63 -5.41
N ALA A 583 2.83 8.22 -5.05
CA ALA A 583 1.53 7.93 -5.66
C ALA A 583 1.04 9.13 -6.47
N SER A 584 0.21 8.91 -7.49
CA SER A 584 -0.36 9.99 -8.32
C SER A 584 -1.86 9.87 -8.46
N LEU A 585 -2.52 11.02 -8.55
CA LEU A 585 -3.96 11.13 -8.79
C LEU A 585 -4.24 12.01 -10.00
N THR A 586 -4.90 11.44 -11.00
CA THR A 586 -5.38 12.14 -12.20
C THR A 586 -6.91 12.11 -12.22
N LEU A 587 -7.53 13.29 -12.28
CA LEU A 587 -8.95 13.44 -12.51
C LEU A 587 -9.14 13.92 -13.95
N GLU A 588 -9.78 13.10 -14.78
CA GLU A 588 -10.12 13.48 -16.15
C GLU A 588 -11.35 14.41 -16.18
N GLU A 589 -11.63 14.99 -17.35
CA GLU A 589 -12.77 15.87 -17.54
C GLU A 589 -14.08 15.21 -17.10
N GLY A 590 -14.81 15.84 -16.16
CA GLY A 590 -16.09 15.34 -15.66
C GLY A 590 -15.99 14.26 -14.57
N ALA A 591 -14.82 14.00 -14.01
CA ALA A 591 -14.64 13.11 -12.86
C ALA A 591 -15.29 13.65 -11.57
N THR A 592 -15.57 12.78 -10.60
CA THR A 592 -16.08 13.17 -9.26
C THR A 592 -15.21 12.64 -8.12
N ILE A 593 -14.98 13.46 -7.10
CA ILE A 593 -14.49 13.02 -5.78
C ILE A 593 -15.57 13.32 -4.74
N GLU A 594 -15.89 12.34 -3.90
CA GLU A 594 -16.92 12.46 -2.87
C GLU A 594 -16.45 11.93 -1.51
N GLY A 595 -16.62 12.75 -0.47
CA GLY A 595 -16.61 12.30 0.90
C GLY A 595 -17.95 11.74 1.34
N THR A 596 -17.98 10.62 2.07
CA THR A 596 -19.23 10.00 2.51
C THR A 596 -19.39 9.85 4.04
N SER A 597 -18.34 10.11 4.81
CA SER A 597 -18.34 9.99 6.27
C SER A 597 -18.06 11.32 6.97
N SER A 598 -18.29 11.35 8.29
CA SER A 598 -17.85 12.45 9.15
C SER A 598 -16.33 12.43 9.31
N GLY A 599 -15.66 13.54 8.97
CA GLY A 599 -14.22 13.69 9.19
C GLY A 599 -13.32 13.02 8.14
N ASN A 600 -13.84 12.70 6.97
CA ASN A 600 -13.07 12.22 5.83
C ASN A 600 -11.97 13.21 5.40
N ILE A 601 -10.76 12.70 5.18
CA ILE A 601 -9.60 13.52 4.82
C ILE A 601 -8.98 12.95 3.55
N LEU A 602 -8.71 13.81 2.56
CA LEU A 602 -7.93 13.45 1.38
C LEU A 602 -6.65 14.29 1.36
N VAL A 603 -5.50 13.64 1.54
CA VAL A 603 -4.18 14.27 1.44
C VAL A 603 -3.48 13.81 0.18
N ILE A 604 -2.92 14.74 -0.60
CA ILE A 604 -2.20 14.44 -1.83
C ILE A 604 -0.79 15.04 -1.74
N ASN A 605 0.22 14.17 -1.56
CA ASN A 605 1.64 14.55 -1.47
C ASN A 605 2.42 14.30 -2.77
N GLY A 606 1.85 13.54 -3.71
CA GLY A 606 2.46 13.21 -5.00
C GLY A 606 1.84 13.96 -6.18
N PRO A 607 2.18 13.58 -7.44
CA PRO A 607 1.70 14.27 -8.63
C PRO A 607 0.16 14.28 -8.72
N PHE A 608 -0.39 15.47 -9.01
CA PHE A 608 -1.83 15.69 -9.11
C PHE A 608 -2.20 16.47 -10.37
N SER A 609 -3.22 16.02 -11.10
CA SER A 609 -3.80 16.76 -12.22
C SER A 609 -5.33 16.67 -12.21
N CYS A 610 -5.99 17.81 -12.49
CA CYS A 610 -7.44 17.92 -12.49
C CYS A 610 -7.94 18.50 -13.82
N GLY A 611 -8.78 17.73 -14.51
CA GLY A 611 -9.48 18.16 -15.71
C GLY A 611 -10.63 19.13 -15.42
N PRO A 612 -11.17 19.80 -16.45
CA PRO A 612 -12.33 20.67 -16.28
C PRO A 612 -13.61 19.88 -15.99
N ASN A 613 -14.67 20.56 -15.56
CA ASN A 613 -15.97 19.95 -15.24
C ASN A 613 -15.94 18.91 -14.09
N THR A 614 -14.80 18.78 -13.38
CA THR A 614 -14.69 17.89 -12.22
C THR A 614 -15.51 18.42 -11.04
N THR A 615 -16.08 17.50 -10.26
CA THR A 615 -16.80 17.83 -9.02
C THR A 615 -16.08 17.27 -7.80
N ILE A 616 -15.82 18.11 -6.79
CA ILE A 616 -15.26 17.69 -5.50
C ILE A 616 -16.26 18.07 -4.41
N LYS A 617 -16.77 17.10 -3.64
CA LYS A 617 -17.88 17.36 -2.71
C LYS A 617 -17.78 16.63 -1.37
N ASN A 618 -18.43 17.19 -0.36
CA ASN A 618 -18.67 16.60 0.96
C ASN A 618 -17.40 16.32 1.80
N PHE A 619 -16.48 17.28 1.86
CA PHE A 619 -15.29 17.27 2.74
C PHE A 619 -15.40 18.35 3.82
N THR A 620 -16.48 18.34 4.63
CA THR A 620 -16.69 19.31 5.72
C THR A 620 -17.65 18.87 6.84
N HIS A 621 -18.11 17.61 6.92
CA HIS A 621 -19.35 17.28 7.67
C HIS A 621 -19.35 17.68 9.18
N ASP A 622 -18.19 17.98 9.77
CA ASP A 622 -18.06 18.21 11.23
C ASP A 622 -16.99 19.28 11.57
N GLY A 623 -16.44 19.97 10.56
CA GLY A 623 -15.27 20.85 10.71
C GLY A 623 -13.92 20.12 10.78
N THR A 624 -13.88 18.81 10.56
CA THR A 624 -12.66 17.97 10.60
C THR A 624 -12.23 17.42 9.24
N GLY A 625 -13.16 17.29 8.27
CA GLY A 625 -12.85 16.82 6.92
C GLY A 625 -12.28 17.92 6.02
N TYR A 626 -11.32 17.58 5.17
CA TYR A 626 -10.69 18.51 4.23
C TYR A 626 -9.98 17.78 3.07
N VAL A 627 -9.70 18.53 2.02
CA VAL A 627 -8.79 18.14 0.93
C VAL A 627 -7.52 18.97 1.06
N GLU A 628 -6.38 18.31 1.26
CA GLU A 628 -5.07 18.96 1.33
C GLU A 628 -4.17 18.49 0.19
N ILE A 629 -3.61 19.43 -0.54
CA ILE A 629 -2.74 19.17 -1.70
C ILE A 629 -1.39 19.80 -1.40
N TYR A 630 -0.38 18.96 -1.16
CA TYR A 630 1.02 19.37 -1.09
C TYR A 630 1.62 19.18 -2.48
N ASN A 631 1.92 20.28 -3.17
CA ASN A 631 2.44 20.16 -4.53
C ASN A 631 3.79 20.85 -4.71
N GLY A 632 4.73 20.09 -5.29
CA GLY A 632 5.96 20.61 -5.91
C GLY A 632 5.78 20.98 -7.39
N GLN A 633 4.57 20.83 -7.92
CA GLN A 633 4.17 21.10 -9.30
C GLN A 633 2.96 22.05 -9.36
N ALA A 634 2.68 22.60 -10.54
CA ALA A 634 1.59 23.55 -10.71
C ALA A 634 0.23 22.88 -10.43
N VAL A 635 -0.65 23.54 -9.67
CA VAL A 635 -2.04 23.10 -9.48
C VAL A 635 -2.94 23.99 -10.32
N THR A 636 -3.75 23.38 -11.18
CA THR A 636 -4.75 24.08 -11.99
C THR A 636 -6.12 23.52 -11.71
N PHE A 637 -7.06 24.40 -11.36
CA PHE A 637 -8.49 24.13 -11.33
C PHE A 637 -9.17 25.08 -12.31
N ASP A 638 -9.70 24.56 -13.41
CA ASP A 638 -10.46 25.33 -14.39
C ASP A 638 -11.85 24.73 -14.53
N ASN A 639 -12.89 25.52 -14.27
CA ASN A 639 -14.29 25.08 -14.34
C ASN A 639 -14.58 23.83 -13.46
N VAL A 640 -14.11 23.88 -12.21
CA VAL A 640 -14.31 22.83 -11.19
C VAL A 640 -15.42 23.24 -10.22
N ILE A 641 -16.20 22.26 -9.77
CA ILE A 641 -17.33 22.45 -8.86
C ILE A 641 -16.98 21.90 -7.48
N PHE A 642 -16.92 22.77 -6.48
CA PHE A 642 -16.69 22.44 -5.08
C PHE A 642 -17.99 22.60 -4.28
N ILE A 643 -18.42 21.55 -3.57
CA ILE A 643 -19.66 21.55 -2.78
C ILE A 643 -19.40 21.03 -1.37
N ASN A 644 -19.61 21.83 -0.34
CA ASN A 644 -19.37 21.45 1.06
C ASN A 644 -17.94 20.89 1.26
N THR A 645 -16.92 21.65 0.85
CA THR A 645 -15.51 21.25 0.92
C THR A 645 -14.63 22.32 1.58
N HIS A 646 -13.68 21.90 2.41
CA HIS A 646 -12.56 22.73 2.79
C HIS A 646 -11.32 22.29 2.01
N THR A 647 -10.84 23.12 1.09
CA THR A 647 -9.70 22.80 0.23
C THR A 647 -8.50 23.67 0.60
N HIS A 648 -7.42 23.04 1.02
CA HIS A 648 -6.14 23.68 1.33
C HIS A 648 -5.09 23.24 0.29
N ILE A 649 -4.53 24.20 -0.43
CA ILE A 649 -3.45 23.98 -1.38
C ILE A 649 -2.18 24.59 -0.78
N LYS A 650 -1.19 23.74 -0.52
CA LYS A 650 0.16 24.12 -0.08
C LYS A 650 1.11 23.97 -1.27
N SER A 651 1.48 25.08 -1.86
CA SER A 651 2.35 25.11 -3.04
C SER A 651 3.80 25.36 -2.63
N ARG A 652 4.69 24.43 -3.00
CA ARG A 652 6.15 24.53 -2.78
C ARG A 652 6.86 24.65 -4.11
N ASN A 653 7.39 25.83 -4.42
CA ASN A 653 8.07 26.11 -5.68
C ASN A 653 7.21 25.85 -6.95
N ALA A 654 5.88 26.02 -6.86
CA ALA A 654 4.99 25.91 -8.02
C ALA A 654 3.75 26.84 -7.95
N PRO A 655 3.19 27.26 -9.11
CA PRO A 655 2.04 28.15 -9.15
C PRO A 655 0.72 27.44 -8.88
N ALA A 656 -0.26 28.19 -8.37
CA ALA A 656 -1.64 27.74 -8.24
C ALA A 656 -2.58 28.61 -9.09
N GLU A 657 -3.35 28.01 -9.99
CA GLU A 657 -4.28 28.70 -10.88
C GLU A 657 -5.70 28.15 -10.73
N ILE A 658 -6.62 28.99 -10.24
CA ILE A 658 -8.02 28.64 -10.01
C ILE A 658 -8.88 29.58 -10.83
N ARG A 659 -9.53 29.05 -11.86
CA ARG A 659 -10.33 29.81 -12.82
C ARG A 659 -11.71 29.21 -13.00
N ASN A 660 -12.69 30.07 -13.28
CA ASN A 660 -14.03 29.70 -13.73
C ASN A 660 -14.77 28.68 -12.81
N SER A 661 -14.35 28.56 -11.55
CA SER A 661 -14.79 27.50 -10.65
C SER A 661 -15.84 28.00 -9.66
N SER A 662 -16.63 27.08 -9.11
CA SER A 662 -17.68 27.40 -8.13
C SER A 662 -17.44 26.70 -6.80
N PHE A 663 -17.63 27.44 -5.70
CA PHE A 663 -17.45 26.98 -4.33
C PHE A 663 -18.75 27.25 -3.56
N THR A 664 -19.57 26.22 -3.35
CA THR A 664 -20.86 26.32 -2.64
C THR A 664 -20.79 25.58 -1.32
N GLY A 665 -20.97 26.27 -0.19
CA GLY A 665 -20.68 25.66 1.12
C GLY A 665 -19.20 25.33 1.31
N SER A 666 -18.33 25.85 0.42
CA SER A 666 -16.91 25.50 0.34
C SER A 666 -16.01 26.68 0.62
N SER A 667 -14.74 26.40 0.92
CA SER A 667 -13.70 27.42 1.13
C SER A 667 -12.40 27.00 0.45
N LEU A 668 -11.65 27.99 -0.03
CA LEU A 668 -10.34 27.79 -0.63
C LEU A 668 -9.27 28.50 0.19
N TYR A 669 -8.27 27.74 0.62
CA TYR A 669 -7.08 28.26 1.26
C TYR A 669 -5.85 27.95 0.40
N LEU A 670 -5.19 29.02 -0.06
CA LEU A 670 -3.95 28.96 -0.81
C LEU A 670 -2.80 29.42 0.10
N GLU A 671 -1.79 28.56 0.25
CA GLU A 671 -0.54 28.86 0.96
C GLU A 671 0.65 28.64 0.03
N GLY A 672 1.53 29.63 -0.09
CA GLY A 672 2.72 29.57 -0.95
C GLY A 672 4.02 29.66 -0.17
N GLU A 673 5.04 28.90 -0.59
CA GLU A 673 6.41 28.99 -0.08
C GLU A 673 7.38 29.42 -1.21
N LYS A 674 8.18 30.49 -0.99
CA LYS A 674 9.33 30.96 -1.81
C LYS A 674 9.10 31.06 -3.35
N GLN A 675 9.06 32.28 -3.90
CA GLN A 675 9.07 32.60 -5.35
C GLN A 675 7.84 32.22 -6.19
N GLU A 676 6.67 32.04 -5.57
CA GLU A 676 5.47 31.56 -6.26
C GLU A 676 4.36 32.58 -6.47
N ASN A 677 3.59 32.37 -7.54
CA ASN A 677 2.42 33.15 -7.90
C ASN A 677 1.12 32.33 -7.79
N CYS A 678 0.03 32.97 -7.35
CA CYS A 678 -1.31 32.39 -7.45
C CYS A 678 -2.27 33.26 -8.26
N VAL A 679 -3.14 32.63 -9.05
CA VAL A 679 -4.21 33.29 -9.81
C VAL A 679 -5.55 32.72 -9.37
N VAL A 680 -6.46 33.60 -8.97
CA VAL A 680 -7.86 33.27 -8.64
C VAL A 680 -8.76 34.17 -9.47
N ASP A 681 -9.21 33.68 -10.63
CA ASP A 681 -9.93 34.47 -11.62
C ASP A 681 -11.34 33.93 -11.94
N ASN A 682 -12.33 34.81 -11.96
CA ASN A 682 -13.70 34.48 -12.40
C ASN A 682 -14.34 33.30 -11.63
N ASN A 683 -14.14 33.23 -10.32
CA ASN A 683 -14.74 32.19 -9.47
C ASN A 683 -15.94 32.72 -8.67
N VAL A 684 -16.79 31.79 -8.23
CA VAL A 684 -17.94 32.09 -7.36
C VAL A 684 -17.77 31.39 -6.01
N PHE A 685 -17.72 32.15 -4.93
CA PHE A 685 -17.69 31.67 -3.55
C PHE A 685 -18.99 32.03 -2.85
N ASN A 686 -19.75 31.01 -2.43
CA ASN A 686 -21.08 31.19 -1.85
C ASN A 686 -21.31 30.27 -0.64
N PHE A 687 -21.90 30.81 0.42
CA PHE A 687 -22.27 30.05 1.63
C PHE A 687 -21.12 29.34 2.35
N SER A 688 -19.88 29.84 2.24
CA SER A 688 -18.73 29.28 2.93
C SER A 688 -18.92 29.35 4.45
N PRO A 689 -18.80 28.22 5.19
CA PRO A 689 -19.01 28.16 6.64
C PRO A 689 -17.76 28.53 7.45
N ASN A 690 -16.62 28.75 6.79
CA ASN A 690 -15.31 28.90 7.42
C ASN A 690 -14.93 30.35 7.76
N THR A 691 -13.75 30.50 8.36
CA THR A 691 -13.20 31.80 8.77
C THR A 691 -13.02 32.79 7.62
N SER A 692 -12.80 32.31 6.39
CA SER A 692 -12.74 33.11 5.16
C SER A 692 -13.15 32.26 3.96
N ALA A 693 -13.87 32.84 3.00
CA ALA A 693 -14.27 32.11 1.80
C ALA A 693 -13.08 31.84 0.87
N LEU A 694 -12.26 32.87 0.66
CA LEU A 694 -10.96 32.78 0.00
C LEU A 694 -9.87 33.30 0.95
N ARG A 695 -8.83 32.50 1.17
CA ARG A 695 -7.63 32.90 1.91
C ARG A 695 -6.40 32.71 1.03
N VAL A 696 -5.55 33.74 0.96
CA VAL A 696 -4.25 33.69 0.29
C VAL A 696 -3.18 34.08 1.29
N GLU A 697 -2.19 33.21 1.48
CA GLU A 697 -1.13 33.40 2.46
C GLU A 697 0.26 33.12 1.91
N SER A 698 1.23 33.95 2.27
CA SER A 698 2.67 33.75 2.01
C SER A 698 3.09 33.71 0.52
N TYR A 699 2.17 33.91 -0.43
CA TYR A 699 2.51 34.06 -1.84
C TYR A 699 3.35 35.31 -2.10
N LEU A 700 4.37 35.17 -2.94
CA LEU A 700 5.20 36.31 -3.32
C LEU A 700 4.47 37.25 -4.28
N SER A 701 3.64 36.68 -5.17
CA SER A 701 2.74 37.43 -6.05
C SER A 701 1.38 36.77 -6.25
N TYR A 702 0.36 37.57 -6.59
CA TYR A 702 -0.98 37.04 -6.80
C TYR A 702 -1.89 37.95 -7.64
N ALA A 703 -2.89 37.35 -8.28
CA ALA A 703 -3.98 38.05 -8.96
C ALA A 703 -5.31 37.44 -8.55
N ILE A 704 -6.15 38.22 -7.87
CA ILE A 704 -7.50 37.83 -7.45
C ILE A 704 -8.48 38.71 -8.22
N THR A 705 -9.02 38.16 -9.31
CA THR A 705 -9.73 38.93 -10.33
C THR A 705 -11.13 38.43 -10.63
N ASN A 706 -12.07 39.34 -10.85
CA ASN A 706 -13.41 39.02 -11.36
C ASN A 706 -14.21 37.99 -10.54
N ASN A 707 -13.91 37.81 -9.25
CA ASN A 707 -14.60 36.82 -8.41
C ASN A 707 -15.89 37.40 -7.81
N VAL A 708 -16.86 36.52 -7.55
CA VAL A 708 -18.06 36.83 -6.76
C VAL A 708 -17.95 36.11 -5.42
N VAL A 709 -17.89 36.85 -4.32
CA VAL A 709 -17.73 36.33 -2.96
C VAL A 709 -18.90 36.77 -2.09
N GLU A 710 -19.85 35.87 -1.86
CA GLU A 710 -21.11 36.23 -1.20
C GLU A 710 -21.68 35.23 -0.18
N ASN A 711 -22.50 35.75 0.73
CA ASN A 711 -23.26 34.97 1.73
C ASN A 711 -22.42 34.06 2.64
N ASN A 712 -21.17 34.42 2.93
CA ASN A 712 -20.25 33.60 3.74
C ASN A 712 -20.32 33.95 5.23
N SER A 713 -20.00 32.99 6.11
CA SER A 713 -20.05 33.15 7.57
C SER A 713 -18.80 33.82 8.19
N GLY A 714 -17.81 34.17 7.37
CA GLY A 714 -16.51 34.70 7.76
C GLY A 714 -16.10 35.91 6.92
N ASN A 715 -14.80 36.13 6.77
CA ASN A 715 -14.31 37.15 5.83
C ASN A 715 -14.62 36.71 4.38
N GLY A 716 -14.79 37.68 3.48
CA GLY A 716 -14.89 37.37 2.05
C GLY A 716 -13.54 36.88 1.52
N ILE A 717 -12.60 37.81 1.38
CA ILE A 717 -11.22 37.56 0.94
C ILE A 717 -10.27 37.96 2.06
N ALA A 718 -9.32 37.08 2.41
CA ALA A 718 -8.31 37.35 3.43
C ALA A 718 -6.88 37.14 2.90
N LEU A 719 -6.06 38.18 3.05
CA LEU A 719 -4.66 38.22 2.62
C LEU A 719 -3.74 38.28 3.85
N TYR A 720 -2.80 37.34 3.93
CA TYR A 720 -1.84 37.24 5.03
C TYR A 720 -0.41 37.10 4.50
N TYR A 721 0.49 38.00 4.90
CA TYR A 721 1.93 37.89 4.56
C TYR A 721 2.22 37.74 3.07
N THR A 722 1.40 38.33 2.19
CA THR A 722 1.49 38.14 0.73
C THR A 722 1.94 39.40 0.01
N GLY A 723 2.48 39.25 -1.20
CA GLY A 723 2.86 40.37 -2.07
C GLY A 723 4.28 40.92 -1.85
N ASN A 724 5.20 40.07 -1.40
CA ASN A 724 6.57 40.49 -1.08
C ASN A 724 7.55 40.48 -2.29
N GLU A 725 7.08 40.19 -3.51
CA GLU A 725 7.90 40.28 -4.75
C GLU A 725 7.90 41.70 -5.32
N ALA A 726 9.10 42.27 -5.54
CA ALA A 726 9.24 43.64 -6.02
C ALA A 726 8.75 43.84 -7.48
N MET A 727 8.97 42.88 -8.38
CA MET A 727 8.71 43.04 -9.83
C MET A 727 7.28 42.72 -10.29
N LYS A 728 6.44 42.10 -9.45
CA LYS A 728 5.15 41.57 -9.89
C LYS A 728 3.98 42.30 -9.23
N LYS A 729 2.86 42.35 -9.95
CA LYS A 729 1.63 42.99 -9.48
C LYS A 729 0.89 42.07 -8.53
N HIS A 730 0.30 42.67 -7.50
CA HIS A 730 -0.41 42.00 -6.40
C HIS A 730 -1.84 42.53 -6.38
N ASP A 731 -2.67 42.09 -7.33
CA ASP A 731 -3.92 42.78 -7.65
C ASP A 731 -5.16 42.06 -7.06
N VAL A 732 -6.04 42.83 -6.42
CA VAL A 732 -7.42 42.46 -6.11
C VAL A 732 -8.32 43.35 -6.95
N THR A 733 -8.80 42.85 -8.08
CA THR A 733 -9.49 43.69 -9.07
C THR A 733 -10.76 43.10 -9.67
N GLY A 734 -11.77 43.93 -9.92
CA GLY A 734 -13.02 43.47 -10.56
C GLY A 734 -13.90 42.55 -9.71
N ASN A 735 -13.63 42.39 -8.41
CA ASN A 735 -14.37 41.46 -7.56
C ASN A 735 -15.66 42.09 -7.01
N THR A 736 -16.68 41.25 -6.81
CA THR A 736 -17.90 41.60 -6.07
C THR A 736 -17.90 40.88 -4.74
N ILE A 737 -17.84 41.61 -3.63
CA ILE A 737 -17.69 41.06 -2.27
C ILE A 737 -18.83 41.58 -1.40
N ARG A 738 -19.79 40.71 -1.04
CA ARG A 738 -21.01 41.13 -0.33
C ARG A 738 -21.59 40.10 0.60
N TYR A 739 -22.41 40.52 1.56
CA TYR A 739 -23.14 39.60 2.44
C TYR A 739 -22.24 38.62 3.22
N ASN A 740 -21.00 39.03 3.52
CA ASN A 740 -20.08 38.25 4.34
C ASN A 740 -20.26 38.65 5.81
N TYR A 741 -20.89 37.78 6.59
CA TYR A 741 -21.36 38.04 7.95
C TYR A 741 -20.86 36.96 8.91
N GLY A 742 -20.24 37.33 10.02
CA GLY A 742 -19.78 36.34 11.00
C GLY A 742 -20.20 36.67 12.41
N THR A 743 -19.24 36.68 13.34
CA THR A 743 -19.42 37.08 14.74
C THR A 743 -19.59 38.60 14.91
N GLY A 744 -19.98 39.32 13.86
CA GLY A 744 -20.07 40.78 13.81
C GLY A 744 -18.73 41.48 13.52
N ASN A 745 -17.64 40.72 13.32
CA ASN A 745 -16.30 41.26 13.05
C ASN A 745 -15.71 40.86 11.69
N SER A 746 -16.48 40.20 10.81
CA SER A 746 -16.04 39.79 9.48
C SER A 746 -15.79 40.98 8.54
N LYS A 747 -14.77 40.88 7.70
CA LYS A 747 -14.41 41.90 6.69
C LYS A 747 -14.71 41.35 5.31
N GLY A 748 -15.27 42.17 4.42
CA GLY A 748 -15.36 41.83 3.01
C GLY A 748 -13.96 41.53 2.45
N LEU A 749 -13.03 42.45 2.67
CA LEU A 749 -11.61 42.28 2.35
C LEU A 749 -10.75 42.49 3.60
N LEU A 750 -10.02 41.46 4.04
CA LEU A 750 -9.06 41.52 5.13
C LEU A 750 -7.63 41.49 4.58
N ILE A 751 -6.80 42.45 4.99
CA ILE A 751 -5.40 42.58 4.58
C ILE A 751 -4.54 42.68 5.84
N TYR A 752 -3.61 41.75 6.02
CA TYR A 752 -2.71 41.70 7.16
C TYR A 752 -1.27 41.44 6.71
N SER A 753 -0.32 42.30 7.10
CA SER A 753 1.09 42.23 6.70
C SER A 753 1.30 41.94 5.22
N SER A 754 0.49 42.55 4.35
CA SER A 754 0.47 42.23 2.92
C SER A 754 0.59 43.47 2.04
N VAL A 755 1.14 43.28 0.84
CA VAL A 755 1.20 44.31 -0.21
C VAL A 755 0.11 44.02 -1.24
N THR A 756 -0.72 45.01 -1.56
CA THR A 756 -1.83 44.81 -2.51
C THR A 756 -2.27 46.08 -3.22
N ARG A 757 -2.80 45.92 -4.44
CA ARG A 757 -3.55 46.93 -5.18
C ARG A 757 -5.02 46.54 -5.23
N VAL A 758 -5.89 47.41 -4.75
CA VAL A 758 -7.34 47.19 -4.67
C VAL A 758 -8.03 48.20 -5.57
N ASN A 759 -8.53 47.76 -6.72
CA ASN A 759 -9.18 48.63 -7.68
C ASN A 759 -10.33 47.94 -8.43
N HIS A 760 -11.27 48.70 -8.98
CA HIS A 760 -12.40 48.14 -9.76
C HIS A 760 -13.31 47.13 -9.02
N ASN A 761 -13.30 47.07 -7.70
CA ASN A 761 -14.12 46.16 -6.89
C ASN A 761 -15.41 46.81 -6.39
N ARG A 762 -16.40 45.97 -6.06
CA ARG A 762 -17.65 46.34 -5.38
C ARG A 762 -17.74 45.62 -4.04
N ILE A 763 -17.50 46.33 -2.94
CA ILE A 763 -17.44 45.79 -1.58
C ILE A 763 -18.59 46.37 -0.75
N TYR A 764 -19.66 45.63 -0.56
CA TYR A 764 -20.88 46.17 0.05
C TYR A 764 -21.67 45.17 0.88
N GLU A 765 -22.47 45.64 1.84
CA GLU A 765 -23.35 44.79 2.65
C GLU A 765 -22.60 43.65 3.37
N ASN A 766 -21.35 43.88 3.78
CA ASN A 766 -20.61 43.01 4.69
C ASN A 766 -20.71 43.55 6.12
N ASP A 767 -20.20 42.83 7.12
CA ASP A 767 -20.07 43.40 8.48
C ASP A 767 -19.17 44.66 8.46
N TYR A 768 -17.97 44.57 7.87
CA TYR A 768 -17.11 45.70 7.51
C TYR A 768 -16.70 45.59 6.04
N GLY A 769 -16.44 46.73 5.37
CA GLY A 769 -15.99 46.73 3.97
C GLY A 769 -14.58 46.15 3.82
N ALA A 770 -13.56 46.96 4.15
CA ALA A 770 -12.16 46.53 4.15
C ALA A 770 -11.51 46.72 5.54
N GLY A 771 -10.75 45.72 5.99
CA GLY A 771 -9.92 45.78 7.20
C GLY A 771 -8.45 45.64 6.87
N ILE A 772 -7.64 46.63 7.24
CA ILE A 772 -6.24 46.75 6.80
C ILE A 772 -5.33 46.92 8.02
N PHE A 773 -4.56 45.89 8.33
CA PHE A 773 -3.85 45.78 9.59
C PHE A 773 -2.38 45.45 9.39
N HIS A 774 -1.60 45.75 10.43
CA HIS A 774 -0.20 45.39 10.63
C HIS A 774 0.71 45.49 9.39
N LYS A 775 1.53 46.54 9.30
CA LYS A 775 2.58 46.72 8.26
C LYS A 775 2.11 46.56 6.81
N SER A 776 0.81 46.57 6.54
CA SER A 776 0.30 46.38 5.18
C SER A 776 0.64 47.58 4.30
N THR A 777 0.80 47.34 3.01
CA THR A 777 1.08 48.36 1.99
C THR A 777 0.01 48.27 0.92
N VAL A 778 -0.93 49.22 0.93
CA VAL A 778 -2.13 49.15 0.10
C VAL A 778 -2.24 50.37 -0.82
N GLU A 779 -2.42 50.11 -2.11
CA GLU A 779 -2.98 51.06 -3.07
C GLU A 779 -4.47 50.77 -3.19
N MET A 780 -5.34 51.76 -3.00
CA MET A 780 -6.79 51.57 -3.17
C MET A 780 -7.39 52.70 -3.98
N TYR A 781 -7.74 52.40 -5.23
CA TYR A 781 -8.13 53.42 -6.18
C TYR A 781 -9.18 52.98 -7.19
N GLY A 782 -9.92 53.94 -7.73
CA GLY A 782 -10.82 53.74 -8.86
C GLY A 782 -10.40 54.55 -10.10
N ASP A 783 -11.27 54.54 -11.12
CA ASP A 783 -11.20 55.46 -12.24
C ASP A 783 -12.09 56.68 -11.97
N SER A 784 -11.48 57.87 -11.99
CA SER A 784 -12.10 59.20 -11.88
C SER A 784 -13.29 59.45 -12.82
N LYS A 785 -13.44 58.64 -13.89
CA LYS A 785 -14.51 58.75 -14.88
C LYS A 785 -15.64 57.75 -14.72
N THR A 786 -15.40 56.64 -14.01
CA THR A 786 -16.35 55.51 -13.99
C THR A 786 -16.78 55.09 -12.59
N GLY A 787 -16.12 55.56 -11.53
CA GLY A 787 -16.43 55.14 -10.15
C GLY A 787 -16.29 53.63 -9.97
N SER A 788 -15.24 53.06 -10.57
CA SER A 788 -15.05 51.62 -10.68
C SER A 788 -14.79 50.91 -9.34
N GLN A 789 -14.23 51.60 -8.35
CA GLN A 789 -13.97 51.08 -7.01
C GLN A 789 -15.01 51.63 -6.02
N GLN A 790 -15.79 50.73 -5.42
CA GLN A 790 -16.95 51.08 -4.59
C GLN A 790 -16.94 50.31 -3.28
N ILE A 791 -17.06 51.03 -2.16
CA ILE A 791 -17.15 50.48 -0.81
C ILE A 791 -18.31 51.16 -0.10
N TYR A 792 -19.44 50.47 0.02
CA TYR A 792 -20.67 51.13 0.48
C TYR A 792 -21.59 50.21 1.26
N ASN A 793 -22.41 50.79 2.14
CA ASN A 793 -23.48 50.10 2.88
C ASN A 793 -23.03 48.81 3.60
N ASN A 794 -21.78 48.73 4.03
CA ASN A 794 -21.38 47.74 5.01
C ASN A 794 -21.99 48.10 6.38
N ARG A 795 -22.32 47.10 7.21
CA ARG A 795 -23.09 47.30 8.45
C ARG A 795 -22.38 48.24 9.43
N LYS A 796 -21.06 48.13 9.52
CA LYS A 796 -20.19 48.97 10.35
C LYS A 796 -19.36 49.91 9.44
N ASN A 797 -18.05 49.97 9.62
CA ASN A 797 -17.19 50.85 8.84
C ASN A 797 -17.01 50.36 7.40
N GLN A 798 -16.89 51.30 6.47
CA GLN A 798 -16.51 50.96 5.09
C GLN A 798 -15.03 50.58 5.05
N ILE A 799 -14.20 51.30 5.82
CA ILE A 799 -12.79 51.00 6.00
C ILE A 799 -12.44 51.05 7.49
N ILE A 800 -11.72 50.03 7.96
CA ILE A 800 -11.05 50.02 9.25
C ILE A 800 -9.56 49.72 9.02
N ALA A 801 -8.67 50.53 9.58
CA ALA A 801 -7.23 50.32 9.43
C ALA A 801 -6.44 50.77 10.66
N THR A 802 -5.17 50.38 10.74
CA THR A 802 -4.18 51.01 11.65
C THR A 802 -3.33 52.05 10.94
N ASP A 803 -2.79 53.02 11.70
CA ASP A 803 -2.05 54.19 11.16
C ASP A 803 -0.95 53.79 10.16
N ASN A 804 -0.11 52.82 10.53
CA ASN A 804 0.94 52.27 9.67
C ASN A 804 0.45 51.24 8.64
N SER A 805 -0.84 51.15 8.36
CA SER A 805 -1.40 50.21 7.35
C SER A 805 -2.46 50.86 6.46
N PHE A 806 -2.87 52.10 6.75
CA PHE A 806 -3.81 52.83 5.92
C PHE A 806 -3.29 52.94 4.46
N PRO A 807 -4.17 52.84 3.43
CA PRO A 807 -3.73 52.92 2.04
C PRO A 807 -2.95 54.21 1.76
N TRP A 808 -1.74 54.08 1.22
CA TRP A 808 -0.88 55.23 0.93
C TRP A 808 -1.36 56.01 -0.31
N TYR A 809 -2.07 55.32 -1.21
CA TYR A 809 -2.80 55.91 -2.32
C TYR A 809 -4.28 55.56 -2.18
N PHE A 810 -5.10 56.55 -1.83
CA PHE A 810 -6.54 56.38 -1.59
C PHE A 810 -7.35 57.41 -2.37
N ARG A 811 -7.61 57.17 -3.67
CA ARG A 811 -8.28 58.14 -4.56
C ARG A 811 -9.28 57.52 -5.52
N TRP A 812 -10.25 58.31 -5.97
CA TRP A 812 -11.27 57.89 -6.94
C TRP A 812 -12.14 56.72 -6.45
N ASN A 813 -12.27 56.57 -5.13
CA ASN A 813 -13.16 55.59 -4.52
C ASN A 813 -14.54 56.21 -4.25
N ILE A 814 -15.59 55.42 -4.41
CA ILE A 814 -16.93 55.74 -3.88
C ILE A 814 -17.04 55.08 -2.50
N VAL A 815 -17.08 55.89 -1.44
CA VAL A 815 -17.15 55.44 -0.05
C VAL A 815 -18.39 56.03 0.61
N GLN A 816 -19.42 55.21 0.84
CA GLN A 816 -20.75 55.72 1.20
C GLN A 816 -21.47 54.85 2.25
N LYS A 817 -22.45 55.44 2.92
CA LYS A 817 -23.39 54.74 3.82
C LYS A 817 -24.81 55.31 3.69
N THR A 818 -25.81 54.45 3.87
CA THR A 818 -27.24 54.84 3.86
C THR A 818 -27.80 55.18 5.25
N SER A 819 -27.47 54.42 6.31
CA SER A 819 -28.05 54.63 7.64
C SER A 819 -27.22 54.12 8.84
N SER A 820 -25.89 54.04 8.72
CA SER A 820 -25.03 53.52 9.79
C SER A 820 -24.56 54.63 10.76
N SER A 821 -24.59 54.35 12.06
CA SER A 821 -24.00 55.21 13.11
C SER A 821 -22.48 55.10 13.19
N TYR A 822 -21.88 54.17 12.45
CA TYR A 822 -20.42 54.00 12.40
C TYR A 822 -19.78 54.99 11.42
N PRO A 823 -18.54 55.44 11.67
CA PRO A 823 -17.80 56.25 10.71
C PRO A 823 -17.59 55.50 9.39
N LEU A 824 -17.50 56.24 8.29
CA LEU A 824 -17.08 55.66 7.01
C LEU A 824 -15.68 55.06 7.11
N ILE A 825 -14.74 55.82 7.67
CA ILE A 825 -13.34 55.44 7.87
C ILE A 825 -12.99 55.52 9.35
N TYR A 826 -12.47 54.42 9.88
CA TYR A 826 -11.87 54.37 11.21
C TYR A 826 -10.39 53.98 11.11
N CYS A 827 -9.51 54.85 11.60
CA CYS A 827 -8.08 54.57 11.73
C CYS A 827 -7.69 54.49 13.20
N GLN A 828 -7.23 53.32 13.62
CA GLN A 828 -6.79 53.01 14.97
C GLN A 828 -5.31 53.42 15.14
N GLU A 829 -4.99 54.02 16.29
CA GLU A 829 -3.73 54.73 16.59
C GLU A 829 -3.61 56.09 15.88
N VAL A 830 -3.18 57.13 16.63
CA VAL A 830 -3.07 58.50 16.10
C VAL A 830 -1.88 59.21 16.67
N LYS A 831 -0.74 59.12 15.99
CA LYS A 831 0.44 59.83 16.49
C LYS A 831 1.27 60.59 15.47
N THR A 832 1.24 60.32 14.16
CA THR A 832 2.21 61.02 13.28
C THR A 832 1.79 61.33 11.84
N PHE A 833 1.05 60.46 11.13
CA PHE A 833 0.80 60.68 9.69
C PHE A 833 -0.60 61.26 9.42
N VAL A 834 -0.65 62.27 8.55
CA VAL A 834 -1.91 62.77 7.99
C VAL A 834 -2.17 62.04 6.67
N HIS A 835 -3.18 61.18 6.64
CA HIS A 835 -3.57 60.40 5.47
C HIS A 835 -4.36 61.26 4.48
N ASP A 836 -3.99 61.18 3.21
CA ASP A 836 -4.69 61.86 2.14
C ASP A 836 -5.83 60.99 1.60
N VAL A 837 -7.05 61.39 1.92
CA VAL A 837 -8.30 60.82 1.41
C VAL A 837 -9.05 61.83 0.54
N SER A 838 -8.38 62.88 0.06
CA SER A 838 -8.95 63.77 -0.95
C SER A 838 -9.26 63.01 -2.25
N ASN A 839 -10.08 63.60 -3.10
CA ASN A 839 -10.48 63.04 -4.39
C ASN A 839 -11.23 61.70 -4.28
N ASN A 840 -11.98 61.50 -3.20
CA ASN A 840 -12.97 60.43 -3.06
C ASN A 840 -14.39 60.99 -3.03
N CYS A 841 -15.36 60.16 -3.43
CA CYS A 841 -16.79 60.49 -3.43
C CYS A 841 -17.43 59.92 -2.15
N TRP A 842 -17.98 60.82 -1.33
CA TRP A 842 -18.50 60.49 0.00
C TRP A 842 -20.04 60.40 0.10
N GLY A 843 -20.75 60.81 -0.95
CA GLY A 843 -22.21 60.87 -0.99
C GLY A 843 -22.83 62.01 -0.16
N ASP A 844 -24.17 62.08 -0.14
CA ASP A 844 -24.92 63.25 0.37
C ASP A 844 -24.87 63.43 1.90
N ASN A 845 -24.55 62.37 2.66
CA ASN A 845 -24.61 62.36 4.13
C ASN A 845 -23.23 62.43 4.80
N PHE A 846 -22.19 62.86 4.07
CA PHE A 846 -20.83 62.90 4.59
C PHE A 846 -20.63 64.05 5.59
N VAL A 847 -20.31 63.68 6.84
CA VAL A 847 -19.97 64.62 7.91
C VAL A 847 -18.54 64.29 8.36
N PRO A 848 -17.50 65.05 7.96
CA PRO A 848 -16.11 64.69 8.23
C PRO A 848 -15.80 64.39 9.69
N GLN A 849 -16.39 65.13 10.63
CA GLN A 849 -16.19 64.95 12.08
C GLN A 849 -16.73 63.61 12.61
N GLU A 850 -17.75 63.05 11.96
CA GLU A 850 -18.41 61.80 12.35
C GLU A 850 -17.93 60.62 11.50
N ASP A 851 -17.52 60.88 10.26
CA ASP A 851 -17.23 59.87 9.25
C ASP A 851 -15.76 59.56 9.07
N LEU A 852 -14.87 60.50 9.42
CA LEU A 852 -13.42 60.30 9.41
C LEU A 852 -12.93 60.30 10.85
N VAL A 853 -12.76 59.12 11.43
CA VAL A 853 -12.42 59.00 12.85
C VAL A 853 -11.02 58.42 13.02
N PRO A 854 -10.09 59.16 13.63
CA PRO A 854 -10.21 60.54 14.10
C PRO A 854 -9.88 61.56 13.01
N LEU A 855 -10.62 62.66 12.96
CA LEU A 855 -10.52 63.66 11.88
C LEU A 855 -9.11 64.23 11.69
N LYS A 856 -8.33 64.39 12.78
CA LYS A 856 -6.96 64.93 12.72
C LYS A 856 -5.98 64.07 11.91
N SER A 857 -6.31 62.81 11.66
CA SER A 857 -5.50 61.89 10.87
C SER A 857 -5.73 62.02 9.37
N PHE A 858 -6.64 62.88 8.90
CA PHE A 858 -7.08 62.89 7.51
C PHE A 858 -7.07 64.28 6.88
N THR A 859 -6.64 64.33 5.61
CA THR A 859 -6.93 65.41 4.67
C THR A 859 -7.92 64.91 3.65
N PHE A 860 -9.03 65.62 3.44
CA PHE A 860 -10.17 65.12 2.66
C PHE A 860 -10.66 66.09 1.58
N PHE A 861 -10.03 67.28 1.46
CA PHE A 861 -10.39 68.30 0.48
C PHE A 861 -9.33 68.39 -0.63
N PRO A 862 -9.73 68.52 -1.91
CA PRO A 862 -11.11 68.56 -2.41
C PRO A 862 -11.76 67.16 -2.42
N PRO A 863 -13.09 67.04 -2.18
CA PRO A 863 -13.82 65.82 -2.50
C PRO A 863 -13.96 65.65 -4.02
N TRP A 864 -14.14 64.42 -4.48
CA TRP A 864 -14.49 64.13 -5.87
C TRP A 864 -16.01 64.01 -6.02
N ASP A 865 -16.56 64.62 -7.08
CA ASP A 865 -17.99 64.55 -7.37
C ASP A 865 -18.39 63.13 -7.79
N CYS A 866 -19.43 62.61 -7.15
CA CYS A 866 -20.02 61.32 -7.48
C CYS A 866 -20.68 61.34 -8.87
N GLU A 867 -21.04 62.52 -9.38
CA GLU A 867 -21.50 62.78 -10.75
C GLU A 867 -20.29 63.13 -11.65
N PHE A 868 -19.56 62.11 -12.09
CA PHE A 868 -18.40 62.09 -12.98
C PHE A 868 -17.97 63.42 -13.67
N GLY A 869 -16.71 63.83 -13.46
CA GLY A 869 -16.07 64.95 -14.16
C GLY A 869 -14.53 64.86 -14.14
N GLU A 870 -13.85 65.57 -15.05
CA GLU A 870 -12.37 65.66 -15.06
C GLU A 870 -11.89 66.35 -13.78
N ALA A 871 -11.26 65.60 -12.89
CA ALA A 871 -10.54 66.13 -11.75
C ALA A 871 -9.05 66.21 -12.09
N LEU A 872 -8.41 67.32 -11.70
CA LEU A 872 -6.96 67.50 -11.85
C LEU A 872 -6.27 66.70 -10.74
N ASP A 873 -5.56 65.64 -11.12
CA ASP A 873 -4.64 64.97 -10.20
C ASP A 873 -3.39 65.85 -10.03
N ASP A 874 -3.16 66.35 -8.82
CA ASP A 874 -1.97 67.13 -8.46
C ASP A 874 -1.08 66.26 -7.56
N PRO A 875 -0.15 65.47 -8.15
CA PRO A 875 0.67 64.54 -7.39
C PRO A 875 1.68 65.32 -6.54
N SER A 876 1.75 64.99 -5.25
CA SER A 876 2.72 65.59 -4.34
C SER A 876 4.17 65.20 -4.71
N ALA A 877 5.15 66.02 -4.34
CA ALA A 877 6.57 65.70 -4.56
C ALA A 877 7.01 64.31 -4.02
N PRO A 878 6.63 63.89 -2.79
CA PRO A 878 6.94 62.53 -2.32
C PRO A 878 6.23 61.42 -3.11
N MET A 879 5.03 61.69 -3.65
CA MET A 879 4.32 60.75 -4.54
C MET A 879 5.08 60.53 -5.84
N ILE A 880 5.49 61.61 -6.53
CA ILE A 880 6.29 61.52 -7.77
C ILE A 880 7.60 60.75 -7.51
N ALA A 881 8.25 61.04 -6.37
CA ALA A 881 9.47 60.36 -5.96
C ALA A 881 9.24 58.86 -5.72
N TYR A 882 8.11 58.49 -5.12
CA TYR A 882 7.74 57.10 -4.87
C TYR A 882 7.38 56.37 -6.18
N GLU A 883 6.58 56.99 -7.05
CA GLU A 883 6.27 56.46 -8.39
C GLU A 883 7.53 56.23 -9.23
N THR A 884 8.51 57.13 -9.10
CA THR A 884 9.83 56.94 -9.75
C THR A 884 10.51 55.68 -9.23
N ALA A 885 10.52 55.44 -7.91
CA ALA A 885 11.07 54.22 -7.34
C ALA A 885 10.32 52.95 -7.80
N ILE A 886 8.98 53.01 -7.94
CA ILE A 886 8.19 51.90 -8.48
C ILE A 886 8.58 51.62 -9.94
N ASN A 887 8.68 52.64 -10.78
CA ASN A 887 9.12 52.48 -12.18
C ASN A 887 10.53 51.89 -12.26
N GLU A 888 11.46 52.32 -11.39
CA GLU A 888 12.79 51.75 -11.30
C GLU A 888 12.74 50.26 -10.90
N VAL A 889 11.84 49.87 -10.00
CA VAL A 889 11.62 48.45 -9.68
C VAL A 889 11.03 47.67 -10.86
N GLU A 890 10.08 48.24 -11.60
CA GLU A 890 9.52 47.63 -12.83
C GLU A 890 10.59 47.46 -13.92
N ASP A 891 11.54 48.41 -14.01
CA ASP A 891 12.70 48.36 -14.89
C ASP A 891 13.86 47.49 -14.36
N ALA A 892 13.66 46.84 -13.19
CA ALA A 892 14.65 46.05 -12.45
C ALA A 892 15.93 46.82 -12.04
N ASP A 893 15.87 48.15 -11.95
CA ASP A 893 16.90 49.01 -11.35
C ASP A 893 16.72 49.12 -9.83
N TYR A 894 17.04 48.04 -9.14
CA TYR A 894 16.93 47.96 -7.67
C TYR A 894 17.87 48.91 -6.93
N THR A 895 19.00 49.27 -7.53
CA THR A 895 19.96 50.20 -6.90
C THR A 895 19.43 51.64 -6.97
N GLY A 896 18.87 52.03 -8.12
CA GLY A 896 18.13 53.29 -8.28
C GLY A 896 16.96 53.35 -7.30
N ALA A 897 16.12 52.32 -7.29
CA ALA A 897 14.97 52.23 -6.41
C ALA A 897 15.35 52.33 -4.92
N GLU A 898 16.37 51.60 -4.45
CA GLU A 898 16.85 51.69 -3.06
C GLU A 898 17.28 53.13 -2.71
N ALA A 899 18.07 53.79 -3.57
CA ALA A 899 18.52 55.15 -3.36
C ALA A 899 17.36 56.16 -3.32
N GLN A 900 16.39 55.99 -4.22
CA GLN A 900 15.20 56.83 -4.30
C GLN A 900 14.31 56.67 -3.07
N LEU A 901 14.07 55.44 -2.61
CA LEU A 901 13.32 55.15 -1.38
C LEU A 901 14.02 55.72 -0.13
N GLN A 902 15.34 55.59 -0.02
CA GLN A 902 16.10 56.20 1.08
C GLN A 902 16.05 57.73 1.05
N SER A 903 16.01 58.33 -0.14
CA SER A 903 15.83 59.78 -0.33
C SER A 903 14.46 60.24 0.16
N ILE A 904 13.39 59.47 -0.07
CA ILE A 904 12.04 59.78 0.44
C ILE A 904 12.03 59.85 1.96
N VAL A 905 12.58 58.83 2.64
CA VAL A 905 12.70 58.78 4.11
C VAL A 905 13.55 59.95 4.64
N SER A 906 14.57 60.35 3.89
CA SER A 906 15.47 61.43 4.30
C SER A 906 14.86 62.83 4.10
N THR A 907 14.04 63.01 3.06
CA THR A 907 13.52 64.33 2.62
C THR A 907 12.14 64.63 3.19
N TRP A 908 11.30 63.61 3.34
CA TRP A 908 9.91 63.73 3.82
C TRP A 908 9.59 62.72 4.93
N PRO A 909 10.32 62.74 6.07
CA PRO A 909 10.14 61.74 7.14
C PRO A 909 8.74 61.75 7.76
N GLU A 910 8.05 62.89 7.77
CA GLU A 910 6.68 63.04 8.31
C GLU A 910 5.58 62.61 7.31
N SER A 911 5.94 62.16 6.10
CA SER A 911 4.99 61.76 5.07
C SER A 911 4.66 60.26 5.15
N SER A 912 3.43 59.87 4.83
CA SER A 912 3.04 58.45 4.68
C SER A 912 3.89 57.71 3.63
N PHE A 913 4.50 58.43 2.69
CA PHE A 913 5.45 57.87 1.73
C PHE A 913 6.76 57.41 2.38
N ALA A 914 7.17 57.95 3.54
CA ALA A 914 8.37 57.49 4.23
C ALA A 914 8.19 56.08 4.82
N SER A 915 7.08 55.84 5.53
CA SER A 915 6.77 54.52 6.08
C SER A 915 6.50 53.50 4.96
N THR A 916 5.81 53.92 3.89
CA THR A 916 5.59 53.10 2.68
C THR A 916 6.91 52.73 2.00
N ALA A 917 7.82 53.68 1.83
CA ALA A 917 9.14 53.44 1.24
C ALA A 917 9.94 52.42 2.08
N MET A 918 9.93 52.55 3.40
CA MET A 918 10.58 51.60 4.30
C MET A 918 10.02 50.18 4.11
N LYS A 919 8.71 49.99 3.99
CA LYS A 919 8.12 48.65 3.81
C LYS A 919 8.50 47.98 2.50
N MET A 920 8.81 48.75 1.45
CA MET A 920 9.22 48.22 0.15
C MET A 920 10.70 47.80 0.13
N MET A 921 11.56 48.45 0.91
CA MET A 921 13.01 48.21 0.92
C MET A 921 13.43 46.75 1.20
N PRO A 922 12.79 45.97 2.11
CA PRO A 922 13.18 44.57 2.33
C PRO A 922 13.09 43.71 1.07
N ALA A 923 12.03 43.87 0.27
CA ALA A 923 11.86 43.12 -0.98
C ALA A 923 12.97 43.45 -2.00
N ILE A 924 13.36 44.73 -2.08
CA ILE A 924 14.47 45.20 -2.92
C ILE A 924 15.81 44.69 -2.39
N ALA A 925 16.01 44.72 -1.07
CA ALA A 925 17.23 44.29 -0.42
C ALA A 925 17.50 42.78 -0.55
N VAL A 926 16.44 41.96 -0.66
CA VAL A 926 16.55 40.55 -1.06
C VAL A 926 17.16 40.42 -2.45
N GLN A 927 16.69 41.22 -3.43
CA GLN A 927 17.22 41.19 -4.80
C GLN A 927 18.67 41.67 -4.89
N LEU A 928 19.04 42.66 -4.08
CA LEU A 928 20.41 43.19 -3.97
C LEU A 928 21.33 42.33 -3.09
N ASN A 929 20.79 41.31 -2.40
CA ASN A 929 21.49 40.51 -1.40
C ASN A 929 22.19 41.37 -0.32
N ASN A 930 21.54 42.44 0.13
CA ASN A 930 22.13 43.44 1.03
C ASN A 930 21.30 43.67 2.31
N LEU A 931 20.48 42.70 2.74
CA LEU A 931 19.63 42.78 3.94
C LEU A 931 20.36 43.28 5.21
N ASN A 932 21.62 42.90 5.43
CA ASN A 932 22.42 43.41 6.56
C ASN A 932 22.69 44.93 6.47
N GLN A 933 22.88 45.46 5.26
CA GLN A 933 23.07 46.90 5.05
C GLN A 933 21.76 47.64 5.32
N LEU A 934 20.62 47.09 4.90
CA LEU A 934 19.31 47.65 5.21
C LEU A 934 19.03 47.64 6.73
N ILE A 935 19.33 46.55 7.43
CA ILE A 935 19.24 46.48 8.90
C ILE A 935 20.10 47.59 9.55
N ASN A 936 21.32 47.81 9.05
CA ASN A 936 22.16 48.89 9.57
C ASN A 936 21.57 50.28 9.27
N TYR A 937 21.02 50.49 8.07
CA TYR A 937 20.34 51.74 7.71
C TYR A 937 19.17 52.04 8.67
N TYR A 938 18.29 51.06 8.92
CA TYR A 938 17.20 51.19 9.88
C TYR A 938 17.67 51.57 11.28
N ASN A 939 18.75 50.96 11.78
CA ASN A 939 19.26 51.20 13.12
C ASN A 939 20.05 52.51 13.29
N THR A 940 20.50 53.14 12.20
CA THR A 940 21.44 54.27 12.26
C THR A 940 20.95 55.56 11.61
N ASN A 941 19.93 55.52 10.74
CA ASN A 941 19.39 56.71 10.11
C ASN A 941 18.74 57.65 11.15
N SER A 942 19.18 58.92 11.19
CA SER A 942 18.73 59.87 12.20
C SER A 942 17.25 60.20 12.12
N ASN A 943 16.65 60.24 10.92
CA ASN A 943 15.24 60.55 10.76
C ASN A 943 14.36 59.40 11.24
N ILE A 944 14.76 58.15 10.95
CA ILE A 944 14.08 56.96 11.47
C ILE A 944 14.21 56.90 12.99
N GLN A 945 15.39 57.17 13.55
CA GLN A 945 15.63 57.04 14.99
C GLN A 945 15.02 58.19 15.83
N GLN A 946 14.71 59.33 15.22
CA GLN A 946 14.06 60.48 15.87
C GLN A 946 12.54 60.43 15.83
N ASP A 947 11.96 59.65 14.91
CA ASP A 947 10.52 59.44 14.80
C ASP A 947 10.15 58.09 15.43
N GLU A 948 9.36 58.12 16.51
CA GLU A 948 9.03 56.91 17.27
C GLU A 948 8.24 55.87 16.46
N GLU A 949 7.39 56.29 15.51
CA GLU A 949 6.61 55.37 14.68
C GLU A 949 7.46 54.76 13.55
N LEU A 950 8.32 55.56 12.90
CA LEU A 950 9.27 55.02 11.92
C LEU A 950 10.27 54.06 12.61
N LYS A 951 10.71 54.37 13.83
CA LYS A 951 11.58 53.51 14.62
C LYS A 951 10.90 52.19 15.01
N LYS A 952 9.62 52.24 15.42
CA LYS A 952 8.79 51.05 15.69
C LYS A 952 8.68 50.18 14.44
N LEU A 953 8.30 50.77 13.31
CA LEU A 953 8.21 50.09 12.01
C LEU A 953 9.56 49.48 11.59
N ALA A 954 10.66 50.22 11.74
CA ALA A 954 12.02 49.74 11.46
C ALA A 954 12.41 48.50 12.27
N GLY A 955 11.97 48.42 13.53
CA GLY A 955 12.14 47.22 14.37
C GLY A 955 11.47 45.99 13.76
N TYR A 956 10.19 46.10 13.39
CA TYR A 956 9.47 45.00 12.75
C TYR A 956 10.07 44.62 11.39
N LEU A 957 10.42 45.60 10.55
CA LEU A 957 11.05 45.33 9.24
C LEU A 957 12.44 44.70 9.40
N THR A 958 13.17 45.04 10.47
CA THR A 958 14.42 44.36 10.85
C THR A 958 14.17 42.90 11.22
N ALA A 959 13.09 42.60 11.95
CA ALA A 959 12.68 41.24 12.24
C ALA A 959 12.32 40.47 10.96
N ASP A 960 11.58 41.07 10.02
CA ASP A 960 11.29 40.48 8.71
C ASP A 960 12.58 40.19 7.91
N CYS A 961 13.54 41.12 7.90
CA CYS A 961 14.86 40.89 7.29
C CYS A 961 15.59 39.70 7.92
N ARG A 962 15.51 39.53 9.25
CA ARG A 962 16.08 38.36 9.94
C ARG A 962 15.36 37.07 9.55
N VAL A 963 14.04 37.10 9.36
CA VAL A 963 13.26 35.96 8.84
C VAL A 963 13.70 35.59 7.41
N TYR A 964 13.88 36.56 6.51
CA TYR A 964 14.42 36.32 5.17
C TYR A 964 15.82 35.71 5.20
N MET A 965 16.65 36.07 6.17
CA MET A 965 17.98 35.50 6.40
C MET A 965 17.95 34.16 7.16
N GLU A 966 16.77 33.61 7.45
CA GLU A 966 16.55 32.41 8.28
C GLU A 966 17.16 32.49 9.70
N ASN A 967 17.35 33.71 10.22
CA ASN A 967 17.80 34.00 11.57
C ASN A 967 16.59 34.12 12.52
N TYR A 968 15.87 33.00 12.66
CA TYR A 968 14.58 32.96 13.37
C TYR A 968 14.70 33.36 14.84
N GLN A 969 15.76 32.93 15.55
CA GLN A 969 15.93 33.25 16.96
C GLN A 969 16.04 34.77 17.21
N ALA A 970 16.75 35.50 16.34
CA ALA A 970 16.87 36.94 16.48
C ALA A 970 15.57 37.69 16.14
N ALA A 971 14.72 37.12 15.28
CA ALA A 971 13.38 37.65 15.03
C ALA A 971 12.45 37.35 16.23
N LEU A 972 12.47 36.13 16.75
CA LEU A 972 11.69 35.73 17.93
C LEU A 972 12.01 36.60 19.15
N SER A 973 13.29 36.84 19.45
CA SER A 973 13.67 37.68 20.59
C SER A 973 13.16 39.12 20.48
N PHE A 974 13.06 39.67 19.26
CA PHE A 974 12.44 40.98 19.07
C PHE A 974 10.94 40.96 19.41
N TYR A 975 10.20 39.93 18.97
CA TYR A 975 8.79 39.80 19.30
C TYR A 975 8.56 39.54 20.80
N GLU A 976 9.44 38.79 21.47
CA GLU A 976 9.38 38.59 22.93
C GLU A 976 9.51 39.89 23.70
N ASP A 977 10.43 40.77 23.29
CA ASP A 977 10.63 42.06 23.94
C ASP A 977 9.37 42.92 23.80
N ILE A 978 8.70 42.90 22.64
CA ILE A 978 7.41 43.59 22.44
C ILE A 978 6.29 42.94 23.27
N ILE A 979 6.23 41.61 23.36
CA ILE A 979 5.21 40.94 24.18
C ILE A 979 5.38 41.28 25.67
N ALA A 980 6.63 41.40 26.13
CA ALA A 980 6.94 41.70 27.52
C ALA A 980 6.68 43.17 27.90
N ASP A 981 6.92 44.10 26.97
CA ASP A 981 6.71 45.55 27.17
C ASP A 981 6.10 46.18 25.90
N PRO A 982 4.79 45.97 25.66
CA PRO A 982 4.17 46.38 24.41
C PRO A 982 3.94 47.90 24.35
N PRO A 983 4.33 48.59 23.25
CA PRO A 983 4.05 50.01 23.08
C PRO A 983 2.55 50.32 23.06
N THR A 984 1.74 49.43 22.46
CA THR A 984 0.27 49.45 22.46
C THR A 984 -0.29 48.04 22.63
N PRO A 985 -1.55 47.88 23.10
CA PRO A 985 -2.22 46.58 23.16
C PRO A 985 -2.22 45.84 21.81
N GLU A 986 -2.36 46.57 20.71
CA GLU A 986 -2.34 46.05 19.35
C GLU A 986 -0.97 45.50 18.96
N ASP A 987 0.12 46.20 19.31
CA ASP A 987 1.49 45.75 19.06
C ASP A 987 1.79 44.42 19.77
N SER A 988 1.23 44.22 20.97
CA SER A 988 1.31 42.93 21.68
C SER A 988 0.64 41.82 20.86
N ILE A 989 -0.57 42.07 20.38
CA ILE A 989 -1.32 41.11 19.56
C ILE A 989 -0.56 40.79 18.26
N TYR A 990 -0.06 41.80 17.57
CA TYR A 990 0.74 41.61 16.36
C TYR A 990 2.02 40.81 16.62
N ALA A 991 2.74 41.09 17.70
CA ALA A 991 3.92 40.34 18.07
C ALA A 991 3.61 38.87 18.39
N VAL A 992 2.49 38.57 19.04
CA VAL A 992 2.03 37.17 19.27
C VAL A 992 1.73 36.46 17.94
N ILE A 993 1.01 37.12 17.03
CA ILE A 993 0.66 36.55 15.72
C ILE A 993 1.92 36.28 14.87
N ASP A 994 2.85 37.23 14.83
CA ASP A 994 4.08 37.12 14.05
C ASP A 994 5.06 36.10 14.67
N ALA A 995 5.20 36.07 16.00
CA ALA A 995 6.01 35.07 16.71
C ALA A 995 5.48 33.65 16.46
N GLY A 996 4.15 33.47 16.43
CA GLY A 996 3.53 32.19 16.06
C GLY A 996 3.90 31.73 14.65
N LYS A 997 3.85 32.64 13.66
CA LYS A 997 4.26 32.31 12.27
C LYS A 997 5.75 31.99 12.17
N VAL A 998 6.61 32.78 12.81
CA VAL A 998 8.07 32.55 12.80
C VAL A 998 8.43 31.22 13.47
N SER A 999 7.76 30.89 14.57
CA SER A 999 7.97 29.61 15.27
C SER A 999 7.60 28.42 14.38
N TYR A 1000 6.49 28.51 13.65
CA TYR A 1000 6.07 27.49 12.68
C TYR A 1000 7.08 27.35 11.53
N MET A 1001 7.50 28.44 10.90
CA MET A 1001 8.50 28.41 9.81
C MET A 1001 9.86 27.84 10.26
N MET A 1002 10.24 28.09 11.52
CA MET A 1002 11.46 27.53 12.11
C MET A 1002 11.36 26.01 12.31
N GLU A 1003 10.19 25.50 12.63
CA GLU A 1003 9.91 24.06 12.76
C GLU A 1003 9.94 23.36 11.41
N GLU A 1004 9.26 23.88 10.39
CA GLU A 1004 9.28 23.32 9.02
C GLU A 1004 10.69 23.25 8.43
N ASN A 1005 11.55 24.23 8.75
CA ASN A 1005 12.94 24.25 8.30
C ASN A 1005 13.89 23.39 9.15
N GLY A 1006 13.37 22.54 10.04
CA GLY A 1006 14.15 21.61 10.86
C GLY A 1006 15.06 22.28 11.90
N LYS A 1007 14.82 23.56 12.21
CA LYS A 1007 15.65 24.38 13.12
C LYS A 1007 15.04 24.52 14.53
N ALA A 1008 13.89 23.90 14.79
CA ALA A 1008 13.14 24.00 16.06
C ALA A 1008 13.92 23.58 17.31
N ALA A 1009 14.85 22.61 17.21
CA ALA A 1009 15.61 22.08 18.36
C ALA A 1009 16.54 23.10 19.07
N SER A 1010 16.63 24.34 18.56
CA SER A 1010 17.57 25.36 19.03
C SER A 1010 16.92 26.62 19.63
N ALA A 1011 15.59 26.70 19.68
CA ALA A 1011 14.91 27.92 20.10
C ALA A 1011 14.67 28.00 21.61
N SER A 1012 15.17 29.07 22.23
CA SER A 1012 14.76 29.50 23.56
C SER A 1012 13.69 30.58 23.39
N PHE A 1013 12.43 30.22 23.63
CA PHE A 1013 11.31 31.16 23.70
C PHE A 1013 10.79 31.19 25.14
N LYS A 1014 10.74 32.36 25.77
CA LYS A 1014 10.31 32.56 27.17
C LYS A 1014 8.82 32.32 27.38
N PHE A 1015 8.00 32.43 26.33
CA PHE A 1015 6.55 32.25 26.36
C PHE A 1015 6.09 30.99 25.58
N GLN A 1016 6.77 29.86 25.78
CA GLN A 1016 6.52 28.59 25.03
C GLN A 1016 5.05 28.16 24.99
N GLU A 1017 4.27 28.48 26.02
CA GLU A 1017 2.85 28.13 26.13
C GLU A 1017 1.95 28.87 25.10
N MET A 1018 2.44 29.96 24.50
CA MET A 1018 1.70 30.76 23.51
C MET A 1018 2.03 30.39 22.05
N ILE A 1019 3.04 29.54 21.83
CA ILE A 1019 3.38 29.06 20.48
C ILE A 1019 2.38 27.95 20.09
N PRO A 1020 1.67 28.08 18.95
CA PRO A 1020 0.73 27.07 18.51
C PRO A 1020 1.46 25.78 18.11
N LYS A 1021 1.00 24.64 18.64
CA LYS A 1021 1.56 23.30 18.33
C LYS A 1021 1.23 22.79 16.93
N THR A 1022 0.24 23.38 16.26
CA THR A 1022 -0.17 23.03 14.90
C THR A 1022 -0.52 24.30 14.12
N PHE A 1023 -0.39 24.24 12.79
CA PHE A 1023 -0.77 25.35 11.91
C PHE A 1023 -2.26 25.71 12.04
N GLU A 1024 -3.14 24.72 12.14
CA GLU A 1024 -4.57 24.97 12.31
C GLU A 1024 -4.84 25.74 13.61
N LEU A 1025 -4.17 25.38 14.70
CA LEU A 1025 -4.24 26.10 15.96
C LEU A 1025 -3.71 27.53 15.84
N TYR A 1026 -2.61 27.72 15.10
CA TYR A 1026 -2.09 29.06 14.77
C TYR A 1026 -3.15 29.92 14.09
N THR A 1027 -3.78 29.41 13.04
CA THR A 1027 -4.75 30.17 12.24
C THR A 1027 -6.01 30.52 13.03
N ARG A 1028 -6.49 29.59 13.85
CA ARG A 1028 -7.62 29.80 14.76
C ARG A 1028 -7.29 30.85 15.81
N ASN A 1029 -6.10 30.81 16.40
CA ASN A 1029 -5.64 31.78 17.39
C ASN A 1029 -5.43 33.17 16.76
N ARG A 1030 -4.78 33.25 15.61
CA ARG A 1030 -4.63 34.50 14.84
C ARG A 1030 -5.98 35.14 14.58
N LYS A 1031 -6.98 34.37 14.11
CA LYS A 1031 -8.32 34.91 13.89
C LYS A 1031 -8.91 35.53 15.17
N LYS A 1032 -8.88 34.79 16.28
CA LYS A 1032 -9.41 35.29 17.57
C LYS A 1032 -8.75 36.61 17.96
N LEU A 1033 -7.43 36.66 17.87
CA LEU A 1033 -6.62 37.84 18.16
C LEU A 1033 -6.91 39.02 17.22
N LEU A 1034 -7.09 38.78 15.92
CA LEU A 1034 -7.46 39.83 14.96
C LEU A 1034 -8.89 40.33 15.14
N ASP A 1035 -9.82 39.45 15.53
CA ASP A 1035 -11.19 39.83 15.86
C ASP A 1035 -11.24 40.75 17.10
N GLU A 1036 -10.24 40.71 17.98
CA GLU A 1036 -10.09 41.61 19.14
C GLU A 1036 -9.63 43.02 18.74
N ILE A 1037 -8.80 43.16 17.70
CA ILE A 1037 -8.36 44.46 17.18
C ILE A 1037 -9.49 45.14 16.38
N GLY A 1038 -10.30 44.35 15.66
CA GLY A 1038 -11.20 44.82 14.62
C GLY A 1038 -12.57 45.40 15.06
N GLY A 1039 -12.71 45.91 16.28
CA GLY A 1039 -13.96 46.48 16.80
C GLY A 1039 -13.77 47.81 17.54
N MET A 1040 -14.58 48.84 17.20
CA MET A 1040 -14.73 50.00 18.08
C MET A 1040 -15.20 49.53 19.47
N PRO A 1041 -14.69 50.09 20.60
CA PRO A 1041 -15.25 49.85 21.92
C PRO A 1041 -16.77 50.11 21.88
N ASN A 1042 -17.55 49.30 22.60
CA ASN A 1042 -19.03 49.34 22.60
C ASN A 1042 -19.65 50.70 23.01
N ASP A 1043 -18.83 51.66 23.41
CA ASP A 1043 -19.25 52.96 23.94
C ASP A 1043 -19.07 54.06 22.87
N ALA A 1044 -19.71 53.89 21.72
CA ALA A 1044 -19.79 54.93 20.68
C ALA A 1044 -20.62 56.16 21.12
N GLU A 1045 -21.19 56.19 22.33
CA GLU A 1045 -21.98 57.32 22.84
C GLU A 1045 -21.15 58.42 23.54
N GLU A 1046 -19.87 58.19 23.93
CA GLU A 1046 -19.09 59.20 24.69
C GLU A 1046 -18.03 59.98 23.89
N ILE A 1047 -17.74 59.63 22.63
CA ILE A 1047 -16.64 60.28 21.86
C ILE A 1047 -17.04 61.70 21.35
N VAL A 1048 -18.30 62.13 21.49
CA VAL A 1048 -18.77 63.43 20.97
C VAL A 1048 -18.37 64.64 21.85
N GLN A 1049 -17.71 64.46 23.00
CA GLN A 1049 -17.28 65.60 23.82
C GLN A 1049 -15.85 65.48 24.31
N GLN A 1050 -14.88 65.98 23.53
CA GLN A 1050 -13.63 66.48 24.10
C GLN A 1050 -13.64 68.01 24.17
N PRO A 1051 -13.50 68.62 25.36
CA PRO A 1051 -13.21 70.04 25.49
C PRO A 1051 -11.75 70.32 25.10
N ASN A 1052 -11.54 71.45 24.43
CA ASN A 1052 -10.25 72.07 24.22
C ASN A 1052 -9.52 72.26 25.57
N GLU A 1053 -8.36 71.65 25.80
CA GLU A 1053 -7.39 72.21 26.76
C GLU A 1053 -5.92 72.03 26.34
N THR A 1054 -5.18 73.03 26.79
CA THR A 1054 -3.83 73.48 26.47
C THR A 1054 -2.72 72.77 27.25
N ASN A 1055 -1.52 72.74 26.66
CA ASN A 1055 -0.22 72.37 27.25
C ASN A 1055 -0.02 72.73 28.73
N SER A 1056 0.52 71.79 29.52
CA SER A 1056 1.65 72.04 30.43
C SER A 1056 2.30 70.72 30.91
N ASP A 1057 3.62 70.60 30.74
CA ASP A 1057 4.50 69.64 31.41
C ASP A 1057 4.28 69.61 32.94
N LEU A 1058 4.54 68.46 33.60
CA LEU A 1058 5.35 68.30 34.83
C LEU A 1058 5.39 66.82 35.37
N PRO A 1059 6.44 66.42 36.11
CA PRO A 1059 6.83 65.03 36.43
C PRO A 1059 6.23 64.46 37.74
N THR A 1060 6.15 63.13 37.86
CA THR A 1060 5.59 62.37 38.99
C THR A 1060 6.62 61.92 40.04
N GLY A 1061 6.21 61.85 41.31
CA GLY A 1061 6.97 61.29 42.45
C GLY A 1061 6.87 59.76 42.55
N GLU A 1062 7.69 59.14 43.43
CA GLU A 1062 7.84 57.68 43.58
C GLU A 1062 6.50 56.94 43.82
N VAL A 1063 6.25 55.91 43.01
CA VAL A 1063 5.11 54.97 43.08
C VAL A 1063 5.66 53.56 43.26
N ASP A 1064 5.23 52.87 44.33
CA ASP A 1064 5.61 51.49 44.63
C ASP A 1064 4.37 50.59 44.67
N ILE A 1065 4.38 49.53 43.87
CA ILE A 1065 3.28 48.54 43.76
C ILE A 1065 3.85 47.13 43.96
N TYR A 1066 3.45 46.44 45.04
CA TYR A 1066 4.04 45.15 45.43
C TYR A 1066 3.10 44.26 46.30
N PRO A 1067 3.28 42.93 46.32
CA PRO A 1067 4.21 42.13 45.50
C PRO A 1067 3.72 41.94 44.06
N ASN A 1068 4.63 41.68 43.12
CA ASN A 1068 4.32 41.22 41.76
C ASN A 1068 5.28 40.04 41.44
N PRO A 1069 4.80 38.79 41.29
CA PRO A 1069 3.39 38.36 41.21
C PRO A 1069 2.59 38.54 42.51
N VAL A 1070 1.30 38.82 42.36
CA VAL A 1070 0.29 38.95 43.41
C VAL A 1070 -0.32 37.57 43.66
N GLN A 1071 -0.35 37.13 44.91
CA GLN A 1071 -1.13 35.95 45.31
C GLN A 1071 -2.53 36.38 45.77
N ASN A 1072 -2.62 37.03 46.94
CA ASN A 1072 -3.93 37.37 47.52
C ASN A 1072 -4.16 38.89 47.65
N THR A 1073 -3.11 39.66 47.91
CA THR A 1073 -3.23 41.10 48.16
C THR A 1073 -2.12 41.89 47.50
N LEU A 1074 -2.47 43.09 47.04
CA LEU A 1074 -1.57 44.04 46.41
C LEU A 1074 -1.50 45.34 47.23
N ASN A 1075 -0.29 45.80 47.54
CA ASN A 1075 -0.06 47.08 48.21
C ASN A 1075 0.37 48.14 47.20
N ILE A 1076 -0.22 49.33 47.31
CA ILE A 1076 0.05 50.49 46.46
C ILE A 1076 0.45 51.64 47.39
N THR A 1077 1.63 52.19 47.19
CA THR A 1077 2.11 53.41 47.87
C THR A 1077 2.45 54.46 46.84
N CYS A 1078 1.93 55.68 47.00
CA CYS A 1078 2.24 56.80 46.12
C CYS A 1078 2.56 58.06 46.94
N ASN A 1079 3.67 58.73 46.60
CA ASN A 1079 4.05 60.01 47.17
C ASN A 1079 3.86 61.13 46.12
N PHE A 1080 2.81 61.92 46.27
CA PHE A 1080 2.48 63.04 45.39
C PHE A 1080 3.12 64.36 45.87
N HIS A 1081 3.15 65.39 45.02
CA HIS A 1081 3.66 66.71 45.40
C HIS A 1081 2.59 67.65 45.98
N GLN A 1082 1.31 67.32 45.81
CA GLN A 1082 0.17 68.09 46.30
C GLN A 1082 -1.01 67.18 46.65
N ALA A 1083 -1.89 67.68 47.52
CA ALA A 1083 -3.16 67.04 47.88
C ALA A 1083 -4.14 67.06 46.69
N GLY A 1084 -4.93 66.02 46.51
CA GLY A 1084 -5.85 65.87 45.38
C GLY A 1084 -6.61 64.55 45.39
N THR A 1085 -7.47 64.35 44.39
CA THR A 1085 -8.25 63.12 44.24
C THR A 1085 -7.42 62.09 43.49
N VAL A 1086 -7.20 60.92 44.10
CA VAL A 1086 -6.48 59.79 43.51
C VAL A 1086 -7.49 58.74 43.08
N ALA A 1087 -7.31 58.19 41.88
CA ALA A 1087 -8.05 57.04 41.39
C ALA A 1087 -7.10 55.91 41.00
N VAL A 1088 -7.23 54.76 41.64
CA VAL A 1088 -6.55 53.53 41.23
C VAL A 1088 -7.53 52.69 40.44
N LYS A 1089 -7.19 52.40 39.19
CA LYS A 1089 -8.03 51.63 38.26
C LYS A 1089 -7.29 50.37 37.86
N ILE A 1090 -7.92 49.22 38.05
CA ILE A 1090 -7.40 47.91 37.69
C ILE A 1090 -8.18 47.43 36.48
N TYR A 1091 -7.46 47.09 35.42
CA TYR A 1091 -7.97 46.57 34.18
C TYR A 1091 -7.48 45.13 34.01
N ASN A 1092 -8.28 44.28 33.38
CA ASN A 1092 -7.77 42.99 32.93
C ASN A 1092 -6.89 43.18 31.68
N SER A 1093 -6.30 42.09 31.20
CA SER A 1093 -5.50 42.07 29.97
C SER A 1093 -6.24 42.59 28.72
N ALA A 1094 -7.58 42.62 28.75
CA ALA A 1094 -8.44 43.13 27.68
C ALA A 1094 -8.79 44.63 27.83
N GLY A 1095 -8.16 45.36 28.75
CA GLY A 1095 -8.42 46.79 28.97
C GLY A 1095 -9.79 47.10 29.59
N LYS A 1096 -10.54 46.07 30.00
CA LYS A 1096 -11.82 46.24 30.70
C LYS A 1096 -11.55 46.64 32.14
N LEU A 1097 -12.15 47.74 32.58
CA LEU A 1097 -12.07 48.18 33.96
C LEU A 1097 -12.72 47.13 34.87
N ILE A 1098 -11.90 46.46 35.68
CA ILE A 1098 -12.33 45.45 36.65
C ILE A 1098 -12.66 46.11 37.98
N ARG A 1099 -11.87 47.10 38.39
CA ARG A 1099 -12.05 47.78 39.67
C ARG A 1099 -11.56 49.21 39.61
N ALA A 1100 -12.28 50.14 40.24
CA ALA A 1100 -11.83 51.51 40.44
C ALA A 1100 -11.98 51.90 41.91
N LEU A 1101 -10.91 52.42 42.49
CA LEU A 1101 -10.85 52.93 43.86
C LEU A 1101 -10.63 54.43 43.77
N HIS A 1102 -11.49 55.22 44.40
CA HIS A 1102 -11.42 56.68 44.40
C HIS A 1102 -11.20 57.18 45.82
N HIS A 1103 -10.22 58.05 46.02
CA HIS A 1103 -9.89 58.61 47.32
C HIS A 1103 -9.57 60.09 47.24
N GLU A 1104 -10.23 60.90 48.09
CA GLU A 1104 -9.95 62.34 48.21
C GLU A 1104 -8.97 62.60 49.35
N MET A 1105 -7.78 63.11 49.03
CA MET A 1105 -6.80 63.51 50.04
C MET A 1105 -6.90 65.01 50.28
N SER A 1106 -7.52 65.43 51.39
CA SER A 1106 -7.75 66.86 51.65
C SER A 1106 -6.52 67.60 52.21
N ASN A 1107 -5.58 66.91 52.87
CA ASN A 1107 -4.39 67.49 53.51
C ASN A 1107 -3.14 66.57 53.49
N SER A 1108 -3.20 65.43 52.80
CA SER A 1108 -2.08 64.47 52.69
C SER A 1108 -1.54 64.48 51.26
N VAL A 1109 -0.23 64.25 51.13
CA VAL A 1109 0.43 64.03 49.84
C VAL A 1109 0.85 62.58 49.65
N GLN A 1110 0.58 61.71 50.63
CA GLN A 1110 0.89 60.29 50.58
C GLN A 1110 -0.40 59.48 50.53
N TYR A 1111 -0.49 58.57 49.57
CA TYR A 1111 -1.56 57.59 49.39
C TYR A 1111 -1.01 56.18 49.64
N GLN A 1112 -1.73 55.39 50.43
CA GLN A 1112 -1.42 53.99 50.69
C GLN A 1112 -2.72 53.18 50.69
N GLU A 1113 -2.74 52.08 49.94
CA GLU A 1113 -3.90 51.21 49.81
C GLU A 1113 -3.46 49.76 49.69
N THR A 1114 -4.22 48.84 50.30
CA THR A 1114 -4.06 47.41 50.11
C THR A 1114 -5.32 46.87 49.44
N VAL A 1115 -5.18 46.35 48.22
CA VAL A 1115 -6.26 45.82 47.40
C VAL A 1115 -6.30 44.30 47.50
N ASN A 1116 -7.46 43.73 47.81
CA ASN A 1116 -7.68 42.27 47.73
C ASN A 1116 -7.80 41.83 46.27
N MET A 1117 -7.05 40.81 45.86
CA MET A 1117 -7.00 40.31 44.48
C MET A 1117 -7.43 38.84 44.36
N GLU A 1118 -7.82 38.19 45.47
CA GLU A 1118 -8.18 36.76 45.54
C GLU A 1118 -9.42 36.40 44.70
N ASP A 1119 -10.28 37.38 44.40
CA ASP A 1119 -11.50 37.18 43.60
C ASP A 1119 -11.27 37.27 42.08
N LEU A 1120 -10.03 37.52 41.65
CA LEU A 1120 -9.67 37.69 40.25
C LEU A 1120 -9.02 36.40 39.70
N PRO A 1121 -9.43 35.91 38.51
CA PRO A 1121 -8.78 34.76 37.88
C PRO A 1121 -7.30 35.00 37.60
N ASP A 1122 -6.51 33.92 37.60
CA ASP A 1122 -5.09 33.93 37.22
C ASP A 1122 -4.90 34.63 35.86
N GLY A 1123 -3.99 35.59 35.80
CA GLY A 1123 -3.79 36.38 34.59
C GLY A 1123 -3.09 37.71 34.81
N ILE A 1124 -2.90 38.45 33.72
CA ILE A 1124 -2.26 39.76 33.71
C ILE A 1124 -3.31 40.85 33.89
N TYR A 1125 -3.04 41.79 34.79
CA TYR A 1125 -3.86 42.96 35.06
C TYR A 1125 -3.02 44.23 34.96
N PHE A 1126 -3.64 45.32 34.52
CA PHE A 1126 -3.01 46.63 34.41
C PHE A 1126 -3.55 47.57 35.47
N ILE A 1127 -2.67 48.22 36.20
CA ILE A 1127 -3.02 49.21 37.21
C ILE A 1127 -2.68 50.57 36.67
N LYS A 1128 -3.66 51.47 36.70
CA LYS A 1128 -3.54 52.86 36.31
C LYS A 1128 -3.84 53.74 37.51
N ILE A 1129 -2.96 54.69 37.80
CA ILE A 1129 -3.12 55.64 38.91
C ILE A 1129 -3.30 57.03 38.30
N ASP A 1130 -4.47 57.62 38.53
CA ASP A 1130 -4.80 58.98 38.14
C ASP A 1130 -4.79 59.90 39.37
N GLN A 1131 -4.31 61.14 39.24
CA GLN A 1131 -4.55 62.22 40.22
C GLN A 1131 -5.24 63.39 39.52
N ASN A 1132 -6.36 63.87 40.09
CA ASN A 1132 -7.17 64.95 39.52
C ASN A 1132 -7.47 64.73 38.01
N LEU A 1133 -7.87 63.50 37.66
CA LEU A 1133 -8.20 63.04 36.30
C LEU A 1133 -7.02 62.97 35.32
N THR A 1134 -5.79 63.23 35.77
CA THR A 1134 -4.58 63.06 34.97
C THR A 1134 -3.89 61.75 35.33
N THR A 1135 -3.54 60.94 34.33
CA THR A 1135 -2.82 59.69 34.54
C THR A 1135 -1.37 59.94 34.91
N LEU A 1136 -0.95 59.39 36.04
CA LEU A 1136 0.37 59.59 36.60
C LEU A 1136 1.28 58.36 36.48
N HIS A 1137 0.71 57.16 36.56
CA HIS A 1137 1.47 55.92 36.51
C HIS A 1137 0.64 54.77 35.96
N THR A 1138 1.27 53.83 35.28
CA THR A 1138 0.66 52.58 34.83
C THR A 1138 1.65 51.43 34.99
N GLN A 1139 1.21 50.30 35.52
CA GLN A 1139 2.04 49.12 35.75
C GLN A 1139 1.24 47.83 35.56
N SER A 1140 1.83 46.82 34.92
CA SER A 1140 1.26 45.48 34.85
C SER A 1140 1.61 44.66 36.09
N ILE A 1141 0.65 43.85 36.54
CA ILE A 1141 0.82 42.89 37.61
C ILE A 1141 0.29 41.52 37.18
N VAL A 1142 0.92 40.46 37.67
CA VAL A 1142 0.48 39.08 37.46
C VAL A 1142 -0.26 38.63 38.71
N VAL A 1143 -1.49 38.13 38.57
CA VAL A 1143 -2.24 37.47 39.65
C VAL A 1143 -2.14 35.96 39.44
N ASN A 1144 -1.72 35.24 40.48
CA ASN A 1144 -1.46 33.80 40.50
C ASN A 1144 -2.27 33.07 41.57
#